data_AF-A1CAD7-F1
#
_entry.id   AF-A1CAD7-F1
#
_cell.length_a   1.000
_cell.length_b   1.000
_cell.length_c   1.000
_cell.angle_alpha   90.00
_cell.angle_beta   90.00
_cell.angle_gamma   90.00
#
_symmetry.space_group_name_H-M   'P 1'
#
loop_
_entity.id
_entity.type
_entity.pdbx_description
1 polymer ?
#
loop_
_entity_poly.entity_id
_entity_poly.type
_entity_poly.pdbx_seq_one_letter_code
_entity_poly.pdbx_strand_id
1 'polypeptide(L)'
;MPLEARVKSVLSGDTVVLSNLANGQERLLSLAYVSAPRLKREGDETDTQLSHHPSLFNPCYHYLRSGSILVYIEDVVVDCRSPIFSQPYGFHSREFLREVLVGKVINFQILYTIPTGAKREYGTIKLPGFDASLPDISVQEGWARVREEAGKRDESEETASYLERLRALEDHARTESKGLWAGAENGRTETSYELTDGRALVDEWKEKHLEAIVERVLNGDRLVLRLLLSPEKHLQTVVAVGGVRAPAARRVNAEGKEQPGEPFGDEAYQFVESRLLQRKVQVSLLGVTPQGQLIATVLHPNGNIAKFLLEAGLARCFDHHSALLGPEMVSFRRAEKEAKDNRKGLFTGFASKGPAGGAAELDYIVSRVLNADTLFLRNKAGEEKKISLSSVRQPKPSDPKQAPFQADAKEFVRKRLIGKHVKVTINGKKPANEGYEERDVATVVQGNTNIALALVEAGYASVIRHRQDDDDRSPEYDSLLLAEAEAQKDGKGMWSPKPPKPKQYQDYSENVQKAKLEVSVLQRQKRVPAIVDFVKSGSRFTVLVPRENAKLTLVLGGIRAPRSARSPGEASEPFGQEAHDLANRRCMQRDVEIDIQTHDKVGGFIGTLYVNKEDFAKVLLEEGLATVHAYSAEQSGRANEYFAAEKKAKDARKGLWHDWDPSKEAAEAEVEPVNGAETEAVERRKDYRDVMVTYVDPTSARIKIQQIGTGTSALTELMSAFRSFHLNKANDTPLPGPPKAGEYVAAKFSEDGDWYRARVRRNDREKQQAEVLYIDYGNSEVLPWSRLRPLSQPQFSVQKLRAQAVDAVFSFLQFPVSADYLQDAVSFIGELTYDRTLVANVDYVAADGLMHVTLLDPSVSKNLDQSINAEIVREGLAMVPRKLKAWERAASDTLSHLRSVEDQAKQERRGMWEYGDLTED
;
A
#
# COMPACT_ATOMS: atom_id res chain seq x y z
N MET A 1 54.49 -24.40 45.02
CA MET A 1 54.39 -24.56 43.56
C MET A 1 53.72 -23.32 42.99
N PRO A 2 54.14 -22.80 41.84
CA PRO A 2 53.45 -21.69 41.18
C PRO A 2 52.02 -22.11 40.81
N LEU A 3 51.06 -21.25 41.09
CA LEU A 3 49.66 -21.44 40.73
C LEU A 3 49.40 -20.82 39.35
N GLU A 4 48.47 -21.39 38.59
CA GLU A 4 48.05 -20.84 37.29
C GLU A 4 46.64 -20.27 37.38
N ALA A 5 46.44 -19.08 36.81
CA ALA A 5 45.11 -18.48 36.68
C ALA A 5 45.05 -17.54 35.48
N ARG A 6 43.83 -17.27 34.99
CA ARG A 6 43.59 -16.24 33.98
C ARG A 6 43.33 -14.90 34.65
N VAL A 7 43.97 -13.84 34.18
CA VAL A 7 43.67 -12.48 34.68
C VAL A 7 42.33 -12.02 34.09
N LYS A 8 41.31 -11.90 34.94
CA LYS A 8 39.97 -11.44 34.54
C LYS A 8 39.96 -9.92 34.35
N SER A 9 40.48 -9.19 35.32
CA SER A 9 40.53 -7.72 35.36
C SER A 9 41.62 -7.21 36.29
N VAL A 10 41.99 -5.93 36.13
CA VAL A 10 42.95 -5.17 36.93
C VAL A 10 42.20 -4.08 37.68
N LEU A 11 42.33 -4.06 39.00
CA LEU A 11 41.63 -3.10 39.88
C LEU A 11 42.44 -1.83 40.10
N SER A 12 43.76 -1.96 40.21
CA SER A 12 44.71 -0.87 40.42
C SER A 12 46.08 -1.28 39.86
N GLY A 13 47.04 -0.36 39.83
CA GLY A 13 48.42 -0.62 39.41
C GLY A 13 49.21 -1.65 40.24
N ASP A 14 48.57 -2.26 41.24
CA ASP A 14 49.16 -3.27 42.12
C ASP A 14 48.18 -4.40 42.49
N THR A 15 46.97 -4.45 41.93
CA THR A 15 45.96 -5.45 42.33
C THR A 15 45.16 -5.96 41.14
N VAL A 16 45.05 -7.29 41.04
CA VAL A 16 44.40 -7.99 39.93
C VAL A 16 43.37 -9.00 40.43
N VAL A 17 42.34 -9.23 39.61
CA VAL A 17 41.35 -10.30 39.79
C VAL A 17 41.78 -11.48 38.93
N LEU A 18 42.01 -12.62 39.57
CA LEU A 18 42.36 -13.86 38.90
C LEU A 18 41.14 -14.77 38.88
N SER A 19 40.91 -15.43 37.75
CA SER A 19 39.89 -16.47 37.58
C SER A 19 40.57 -17.82 37.40
N ASN A 20 40.16 -18.78 38.22
CA ASN A 20 40.65 -20.15 38.16
C ASN A 20 40.26 -20.81 36.83
N LEU A 21 41.22 -21.48 36.19
CA LEU A 21 41.04 -22.09 34.87
C LEU A 21 40.02 -23.24 34.84
N ALA A 22 39.84 -23.94 35.96
CA ALA A 22 38.99 -25.13 36.04
C ALA A 22 37.54 -24.83 36.44
N ASN A 23 37.33 -23.92 37.39
CA ASN A 23 36.01 -23.66 37.98
C ASN A 23 35.54 -22.20 37.88
N GLY A 24 36.35 -21.31 37.29
CA GLY A 24 36.02 -19.89 37.12
C GLY A 24 36.04 -19.05 38.40
N GLN A 25 36.33 -19.65 39.56
CA GLN A 25 36.31 -18.96 40.85
C GLN A 25 37.30 -17.78 40.86
N GLU A 26 36.82 -16.64 41.32
CA GLU A 26 37.59 -15.40 41.37
C GLU A 26 38.38 -15.29 42.67
N ARG A 27 39.58 -14.73 42.59
CA ARG A 27 40.43 -14.38 43.74
C ARG A 27 41.14 -13.06 43.49
N LEU A 28 41.40 -12.32 44.56
CA LEU A 28 42.18 -11.08 44.51
C LEU A 28 43.63 -11.36 44.83
N LEU A 29 44.53 -10.88 43.96
CA LEU A 29 45.97 -10.90 44.20
C LEU A 29 46.53 -9.48 44.11
N SER A 30 47.19 -9.03 45.17
CA SER A 30 47.99 -7.80 45.12
C SER A 30 49.47 -8.12 44.93
N LEU A 31 50.19 -7.24 44.23
CA LEU A 31 51.62 -7.35 44.05
C LEU A 31 52.34 -7.21 45.40
N ALA A 32 53.21 -8.17 45.71
CA ALA A 32 53.94 -8.22 46.96
C ALA A 32 54.89 -7.03 47.12
N TYR A 33 54.98 -6.50 48.34
CA TYR A 33 55.89 -5.43 48.78
C TYR A 33 55.81 -4.08 48.07
N VAL A 34 55.05 -3.96 46.98
CA VAL A 34 54.92 -2.72 46.20
C VAL A 34 53.55 -2.07 46.42
N SER A 35 53.45 -0.80 46.10
CA SER A 35 52.20 -0.04 46.16
C SER A 35 52.06 0.85 44.92
N ALA A 36 50.86 0.80 44.33
CA ALA A 36 50.48 1.74 43.27
C ALA A 36 50.30 3.17 43.82
N PRO A 37 50.29 4.21 42.97
CA PRO A 37 49.99 5.58 43.38
C PRO A 37 48.64 5.64 44.14
N ARG A 38 48.63 6.16 45.39
CA ARG A 38 47.43 6.31 46.24
C ARG A 38 47.41 7.66 46.99
N LEU A 39 46.22 8.23 47.17
CA LEU A 39 45.98 9.47 47.90
C LEU A 39 46.30 9.18 49.36
N LYS A 40 47.29 9.89 49.90
CA LYS A 40 47.53 9.90 51.34
C LYS A 40 46.26 10.42 52.02
N ARG A 41 45.79 9.72 53.06
CA ARG A 41 44.75 10.27 53.95
C ARG A 41 45.38 11.44 54.70
N GLU A 42 44.69 12.58 54.78
CA GLU A 42 45.09 13.65 55.71
C GLU A 42 45.19 13.06 57.12
N GLY A 43 46.40 13.08 57.70
CA GLY A 43 46.71 12.48 58.99
C GLY A 43 48.15 11.99 59.17
N ASP A 44 48.87 11.68 58.08
CA ASP A 44 50.29 11.31 58.14
C ASP A 44 51.19 12.49 57.68
N GLU A 45 51.33 13.50 58.54
CA GLU A 45 52.36 14.53 58.42
C GLU A 45 53.62 14.13 59.19
N THR A 46 54.72 13.88 58.48
CA THR A 46 56.08 14.31 58.86
C THR A 46 56.91 14.35 57.58
N ASP A 47 56.99 15.52 56.94
CA ASP A 47 58.24 16.27 56.80
C ASP A 47 58.03 17.52 55.92
N THR A 48 58.83 18.52 56.23
CA THR A 48 58.68 19.94 55.93
C THR A 48 59.21 20.38 54.55
N GLN A 49 58.73 21.56 54.14
CA GLN A 49 59.28 22.51 53.15
C GLN A 49 58.80 22.39 51.69
N LEU A 50 57.87 23.27 51.29
CA LEU A 50 58.14 24.37 50.33
C LEU A 50 56.87 25.21 50.00
N SER A 51 56.98 26.48 50.38
CA SER A 51 56.46 27.73 49.78
C SER A 51 55.03 27.84 49.23
N HIS A 52 54.29 28.73 49.92
CA HIS A 52 53.13 29.51 49.52
C HIS A 52 52.92 29.81 48.02
N HIS A 53 51.70 29.56 47.55
CA HIS A 53 50.94 30.47 46.68
C HIS A 53 49.44 30.35 46.97
N PRO A 54 48.69 31.46 47.18
CA PRO A 54 47.26 31.40 47.50
C PRO A 54 46.43 31.61 46.22
N SER A 55 45.40 30.79 46.00
CA SER A 55 44.08 31.16 45.45
C SER A 55 43.34 29.95 44.87
N LEU A 56 42.01 30.01 44.99
CA LEU A 56 40.98 29.05 44.55
C LEU A 56 40.65 27.93 45.54
N PHE A 57 40.08 28.35 46.67
CA PHE A 57 39.02 27.59 47.32
C PHE A 57 37.89 27.33 46.32
N ASN A 58 37.57 26.06 46.06
CA ASN A 58 36.25 25.65 45.59
C ASN A 58 35.84 24.34 46.31
N PRO A 59 34.59 24.21 46.77
CA PRO A 59 34.24 23.27 47.83
C PRO A 59 33.86 21.90 47.26
N CYS A 60 34.77 20.93 47.32
CA CYS A 60 34.46 19.52 47.11
C CYS A 60 34.47 18.74 48.43
N TYR A 61 33.75 19.23 49.43
CA TYR A 61 33.45 18.51 50.67
C TYR A 61 31.96 18.61 50.96
N HIS A 62 31.13 17.93 50.16
CA HIS A 62 29.76 17.52 50.50
C HIS A 62 29.17 16.67 49.36
N TYR A 63 29.62 15.42 49.21
CA TYR A 63 28.86 14.42 48.43
C TYR A 63 29.04 13.01 49.01
N LEU A 64 28.77 12.86 50.30
CA LEU A 64 28.42 11.58 50.93
C LEU A 64 26.91 11.58 51.20
N ARG A 65 26.09 11.57 50.14
CA ARG A 65 24.65 11.21 50.16
C ARG A 65 24.06 11.33 48.75
N SER A 66 24.31 10.32 47.92
CA SER A 66 23.35 9.78 46.94
C SER A 66 24.05 8.84 45.95
N GLY A 67 23.63 7.58 45.91
CA GLY A 67 23.78 6.72 44.73
C GLY A 67 25.11 5.98 44.51
N SER A 68 25.82 5.56 45.55
CA SER A 68 26.92 4.59 45.39
C SER A 68 26.37 3.20 45.05
N ILE A 69 26.62 2.69 43.84
CA ILE A 69 26.36 1.28 43.50
C ILE A 69 27.57 0.47 43.98
N LEU A 70 27.42 -0.15 45.15
CA LEU A 70 28.39 -1.07 45.74
C LEU A 70 28.38 -2.39 44.95
N VAL A 71 29.55 -2.93 44.63
CA VAL A 71 29.69 -4.31 44.15
C VAL A 71 30.21 -5.15 45.33
N TYR A 72 29.48 -6.21 45.65
CA TYR A 72 29.93 -7.21 46.63
C TYR A 72 30.71 -8.29 45.90
N ILE A 73 32.04 -8.25 46.02
CA ILE A 73 32.91 -9.43 45.85
C ILE A 73 33.60 -9.57 47.20
N GLU A 74 33.25 -10.61 47.97
CA GLU A 74 33.88 -10.98 49.25
C GLU A 74 34.47 -9.77 50.03
N ASP A 75 33.58 -8.86 50.46
CA ASP A 75 33.90 -7.69 51.30
C ASP A 75 34.89 -6.64 50.74
N VAL A 76 35.08 -6.54 49.42
CA VAL A 76 35.85 -5.44 48.81
C VAL A 76 34.97 -4.55 47.94
N VAL A 77 34.61 -3.38 48.46
CA VAL A 77 33.97 -2.29 47.71
C VAL A 77 34.99 -1.69 46.73
N VAL A 78 34.85 -1.97 45.43
CA VAL A 78 35.61 -1.27 44.38
C VAL A 78 34.71 -0.23 43.75
N ASP A 79 34.85 1.02 44.18
CA ASP A 79 34.21 2.16 43.51
C ASP A 79 34.98 2.48 42.23
N CYS A 80 34.33 2.46 41.06
CA CYS A 80 34.95 2.89 39.81
C CYS A 80 35.15 4.41 39.72
N ARG A 81 34.56 5.18 40.64
CA ARG A 81 34.88 6.60 40.91
C ARG A 81 36.04 6.76 41.90
N SER A 82 36.73 5.66 42.18
CA SER A 82 37.87 5.60 43.10
C SER A 82 38.81 6.80 42.89
N PRO A 83 39.13 7.54 43.97
CA PRO A 83 40.14 8.61 43.97
C PRO A 83 41.55 8.15 43.53
N ILE A 84 41.75 6.85 43.31
CA ILE A 84 43.02 6.28 42.85
C ILE A 84 43.36 6.73 41.42
N PHE A 85 42.36 6.97 40.56
CA PHE A 85 42.60 7.31 39.14
C PHE A 85 42.77 8.80 38.85
N SER A 86 42.38 9.68 39.78
CA SER A 86 42.59 11.14 39.67
C SER A 86 43.99 11.57 40.11
N GLN A 87 44.79 10.63 40.63
CA GLN A 87 46.17 10.91 41.02
C GLN A 87 47.13 10.83 39.84
N PRO A 88 48.22 11.63 39.90
CA PRO A 88 49.32 11.48 38.96
C PRO A 88 49.76 10.02 38.84
N TYR A 89 49.80 9.52 37.61
CA TYR A 89 50.23 8.17 37.22
C TYR A 89 49.34 7.02 37.70
N GLY A 90 48.23 7.27 38.40
CA GLY A 90 47.31 6.22 38.86
C GLY A 90 46.63 5.46 37.71
N PHE A 91 46.17 6.20 36.69
CA PHE A 91 45.62 5.60 35.46
C PHE A 91 46.70 4.83 34.68
N HIS A 92 47.84 5.47 34.42
CA HIS A 92 48.96 4.89 33.66
C HIS A 92 49.50 3.60 34.27
N SER A 93 49.65 3.57 35.60
CA SER A 93 50.10 2.38 36.34
C SER A 93 49.11 1.21 36.21
N ARG A 94 47.80 1.48 36.31
CA ARG A 94 46.77 0.46 36.02
C ARG A 94 46.82 0.03 34.55
N GLU A 95 46.99 0.97 33.64
CA GLU A 95 46.96 0.72 32.21
C GLU A 95 48.10 -0.18 31.75
N PHE A 96 49.30 0.02 32.30
CA PHE A 96 50.44 -0.87 32.13
C PHE A 96 50.07 -2.32 32.51
N LEU A 97 49.52 -2.53 33.71
CA LEU A 97 49.08 -3.86 34.13
C LEU A 97 47.96 -4.41 33.24
N ARG A 98 47.01 -3.56 32.82
CA ARG A 98 45.88 -3.94 31.97
C ARG A 98 46.38 -4.51 30.64
N GLU A 99 47.25 -3.78 29.95
CA GLU A 99 47.80 -4.17 28.65
C GLU A 99 48.66 -5.43 28.73
N VAL A 100 49.42 -5.57 29.81
CA VAL A 100 50.33 -6.69 29.99
C VAL A 100 49.59 -7.97 30.41
N LEU A 101 48.53 -7.88 31.20
CA LEU A 101 47.95 -9.03 31.89
C LEU A 101 46.57 -9.47 31.39
N VAL A 102 45.68 -8.54 31.05
CA VAL A 102 44.24 -8.84 30.93
C VAL A 102 43.98 -9.92 29.88
N GLY A 103 43.24 -10.97 30.29
CA GLY A 103 42.91 -12.11 29.44
C GLY A 103 44.01 -13.18 29.31
N LYS A 104 45.25 -12.92 29.77
CA LYS A 104 46.36 -13.88 29.73
C LYS A 104 46.28 -14.88 30.88
N VAL A 105 46.81 -16.07 30.63
CA VAL A 105 47.09 -17.07 31.67
C VAL A 105 48.47 -16.76 32.24
N ILE A 106 48.56 -16.66 33.56
CA ILE A 106 49.77 -16.27 34.28
C ILE A 106 50.15 -17.31 35.33
N ASN A 107 51.44 -17.32 35.69
CA ASN A 107 51.95 -18.07 36.82
C ASN A 107 52.15 -17.11 37.98
N PHE A 108 51.59 -17.42 39.15
CA PHE A 108 51.72 -16.56 40.33
C PHE A 108 52.09 -17.36 41.58
N GLN A 109 52.73 -16.68 42.52
CA GLN A 109 53.10 -17.24 43.82
C GLN A 109 52.67 -16.28 44.91
N ILE A 110 51.96 -16.81 45.91
CA ILE A 110 51.56 -16.05 47.10
C ILE A 110 52.76 -16.07 48.06
N LEU A 111 53.17 -14.89 48.50
CA LEU A 111 54.27 -14.72 49.45
C LEU A 111 53.76 -14.54 50.88
N TYR A 112 52.73 -13.71 51.06
CA TYR A 112 52.13 -13.48 52.38
C TYR A 112 50.67 -13.07 52.28
N THR A 113 49.93 -13.25 53.37
CA THR A 113 48.53 -12.82 53.49
C THR A 113 48.43 -11.83 54.66
N ILE A 114 47.73 -10.72 54.46
CA ILE A 114 47.44 -9.78 55.54
C ILE A 114 45.98 -10.01 56.02
N PRO A 115 45.76 -10.32 57.31
CA PRO A 115 44.43 -10.56 57.87
C PRO A 115 43.71 -9.24 58.19
N THR A 116 43.41 -8.42 57.18
CA THR A 116 42.65 -7.17 57.33
C THR A 116 41.24 -7.31 56.76
N GLY A 117 40.27 -7.78 57.55
CA GLY A 117 38.85 -7.84 57.20
C GLY A 117 38.50 -8.85 56.08
N ALA A 118 38.99 -8.61 54.87
CA ALA A 118 39.06 -9.57 53.77
C ALA A 118 40.50 -10.10 53.69
N LYS A 119 40.71 -11.42 53.74
CA LYS A 119 42.04 -12.04 53.67
C LYS A 119 42.74 -11.64 52.36
N ARG A 120 43.62 -10.62 52.39
CA ARG A 120 44.30 -10.11 51.19
C ARG A 120 45.58 -10.89 50.93
N GLU A 121 45.66 -11.53 49.78
CA GLU A 121 46.84 -12.27 49.32
C GLU A 121 47.79 -11.35 48.56
N TYR A 122 49.07 -11.40 48.93
CA TYR A 122 50.15 -10.67 48.28
C TYR A 122 51.11 -11.65 47.62
N GLY A 123 51.44 -11.41 46.37
CA GLY A 123 52.25 -12.34 45.60
C GLY A 123 53.00 -11.73 44.42
N THR A 124 53.78 -12.57 43.77
CA THR A 124 54.49 -12.24 42.54
C THR A 124 53.77 -12.88 41.35
N ILE A 125 53.83 -12.21 40.20
CA ILE A 125 53.29 -12.70 38.93
C ILE A 125 54.46 -12.85 37.96
N LYS A 126 54.56 -14.00 37.29
CA LYS A 126 55.49 -14.23 36.18
C LYS A 126 54.70 -14.44 34.90
N LEU A 127 55.11 -13.73 33.85
CA LEU A 127 54.56 -13.92 32.52
C LEU A 127 55.25 -15.09 31.83
N PRO A 128 54.53 -15.90 31.04
CA PRO A 128 55.15 -16.92 30.21
C PRO A 128 56.22 -16.29 29.29
N GLY A 129 57.47 -16.76 29.39
CA GLY A 129 58.59 -16.29 28.55
C GLY A 129 59.36 -15.08 29.08
N PHE A 130 59.06 -14.56 30.28
CA PHE A 130 59.83 -13.50 30.94
C PHE A 130 60.40 -13.99 32.27
N ASP A 131 61.70 -13.77 32.50
CA ASP A 131 62.38 -14.16 33.74
C ASP A 131 62.09 -13.21 34.91
N ALA A 132 61.83 -11.94 34.63
CA ALA A 132 61.51 -10.91 35.62
C ALA A 132 60.09 -11.05 36.17
N SER A 133 59.92 -10.81 37.46
CA SER A 133 58.60 -10.83 38.10
C SER A 133 57.91 -9.47 37.94
N LEU A 134 56.59 -9.46 37.93
CA LEU A 134 55.81 -8.24 37.67
C LEU A 134 56.04 -7.11 38.70
N PRO A 135 56.22 -7.37 40.01
CA PRO A 135 56.64 -6.32 40.94
C PRO A 135 57.95 -5.65 40.53
N ASP A 136 58.93 -6.43 40.04
CA ASP A 136 60.23 -5.92 39.58
C ASP A 136 60.03 -4.95 38.41
N ILE A 137 59.28 -5.38 37.38
CA ILE A 137 59.00 -4.57 36.19
C ILE A 137 58.19 -3.32 36.55
N SER A 138 57.16 -3.47 37.39
CA SER A 138 56.31 -2.34 37.81
C SER A 138 57.10 -1.28 38.58
N VAL A 139 58.08 -1.66 39.39
CA VAL A 139 58.95 -0.72 40.10
C VAL A 139 59.98 -0.10 39.17
N GLN A 140 60.63 -0.92 38.33
CA GLN A 140 61.65 -0.47 37.37
C GLN A 140 61.14 0.58 36.38
N GLU A 141 59.89 0.45 35.94
CA GLU A 141 59.24 1.42 35.04
C GLU A 141 58.53 2.56 35.79
N GLY A 142 58.64 2.62 37.12
CA GLY A 142 58.08 3.70 37.93
C GLY A 142 56.55 3.66 38.08
N TRP A 143 55.91 2.53 37.79
CA TRP A 143 54.46 2.35 37.95
C TRP A 143 54.03 2.01 39.38
N ALA A 144 54.95 1.51 40.20
CA ALA A 144 54.74 1.25 41.61
C ALA A 144 55.98 1.65 42.42
N ARG A 145 55.78 1.91 43.72
CA ARG A 145 56.85 2.18 44.68
C ARG A 145 56.98 1.05 45.69
N VAL A 146 58.15 0.87 46.28
CA VAL A 146 58.36 -0.12 47.35
C VAL A 146 57.70 0.42 48.63
N ARG A 147 57.00 -0.45 49.38
CA ARG A 147 56.35 -0.04 50.65
C ARG A 147 57.40 0.20 51.73
N GLU A 148 57.22 1.25 52.51
CA GLU A 148 58.08 1.58 53.66
C GLU A 148 58.11 0.47 54.72
N GLU A 149 56.97 -0.20 54.92
CA GLU A 149 56.82 -1.32 55.87
C GLU A 149 57.23 -2.70 55.29
N ALA A 150 57.72 -2.75 54.05
CA ALA A 150 58.09 -4.01 53.41
C ALA A 150 59.25 -4.70 54.15
N GLY A 151 59.08 -5.98 54.48
CA GLY A 151 60.10 -6.79 55.18
C GLY A 151 60.09 -6.67 56.70
N LYS A 152 59.38 -5.70 57.31
CA LYS A 152 59.37 -5.52 58.79
C LYS A 152 58.72 -6.66 59.57
N ARG A 153 58.06 -7.61 58.90
CA ARG A 153 57.32 -8.74 59.51
C ARG A 153 57.88 -10.11 59.09
N ASP A 154 58.92 -10.14 58.27
CA ASP A 154 59.52 -11.36 57.72
C ASP A 154 61.04 -11.15 57.62
N GLU A 155 61.77 -11.78 58.53
CA GLU A 155 63.23 -11.65 58.69
C GLU A 155 64.00 -12.70 57.86
N SER A 156 63.36 -13.38 56.91
CA SER A 156 64.05 -14.34 56.05
C SER A 156 65.06 -13.67 55.12
N GLU A 157 66.22 -14.31 54.93
CA GLU A 157 67.30 -13.84 54.05
C GLU A 157 66.83 -13.70 52.59
N GLU A 158 65.93 -14.59 52.15
CA GLU A 158 65.30 -14.54 50.83
C GLU A 158 64.47 -13.25 50.64
N THR A 159 63.60 -12.90 51.60
CA THR A 159 62.79 -11.68 51.55
C THR A 159 63.66 -10.43 51.60
N ALA A 160 64.72 -10.41 52.42
CA ALA A 160 65.66 -9.30 52.50
C ALA A 160 66.36 -9.03 51.15
N SER A 161 66.89 -10.09 50.52
CA SER A 161 67.56 -9.99 49.21
C SER A 161 66.60 -9.53 48.09
N TYR A 162 65.34 -9.96 48.14
CA TYR A 162 64.32 -9.55 47.19
C TYR A 162 63.95 -8.06 47.33
N LEU A 163 63.84 -7.57 48.56
CA LEU A 163 63.57 -6.16 48.83
C LEU A 163 64.73 -5.24 48.45
N GLU A 164 65.98 -5.68 48.66
CA GLU A 164 67.17 -4.95 48.20
C GLU A 164 67.14 -4.78 46.67
N ARG A 165 66.80 -5.84 45.93
CA ARG A 165 66.59 -5.76 44.47
C ARG A 165 65.49 -4.78 44.09
N LEU A 166 64.33 -4.84 44.74
CA LEU A 166 63.22 -3.92 44.44
C LEU A 166 63.60 -2.46 44.70
N ARG A 167 64.33 -2.18 45.80
CA ARG A 167 64.83 -0.82 46.10
C ARG A 167 65.84 -0.33 45.07
N ALA A 168 66.75 -1.19 44.61
CA ALA A 168 67.67 -0.83 43.54
C ALA A 168 66.96 -0.49 42.21
N LEU A 169 65.89 -1.23 41.87
CA LEU A 169 65.05 -0.93 40.71
C LEU A 169 64.27 0.38 40.88
N GLU A 170 63.84 0.69 42.10
CA GLU A 170 63.16 1.94 42.44
C GLU A 170 64.10 3.15 42.31
N ASP A 171 65.34 3.02 42.81
CA ASP A 171 66.37 4.05 42.67
C ASP A 171 66.74 4.28 41.19
N HIS A 172 66.75 3.21 40.38
CA HIS A 172 66.89 3.34 38.93
C HIS A 172 65.73 4.12 38.31
N ALA A 173 64.48 3.77 38.61
CA ALA A 173 63.30 4.49 38.12
C ALA A 173 63.29 5.97 38.55
N ARG A 174 63.79 6.27 39.76
CA ARG A 174 63.95 7.64 40.26
C ARG A 174 65.01 8.41 39.49
N THR A 175 66.17 7.79 39.26
CA THR A 175 67.27 8.39 38.50
C THR A 175 66.86 8.71 37.06
N GLU A 176 66.14 7.79 36.42
CA GLU A 176 65.64 7.94 35.05
C GLU A 176 64.36 8.79 34.97
N SER A 177 63.85 9.30 36.10
CA SER A 177 62.62 10.10 36.16
C SER A 177 61.43 9.43 35.47
N LYS A 178 61.22 8.13 35.74
CA LYS A 178 60.12 7.33 35.16
C LYS A 178 58.85 7.36 36.01
N GLY A 179 57.68 7.37 35.37
CA GLY A 179 56.38 7.20 36.01
C GLY A 179 56.18 8.13 37.20
N LEU A 180 55.99 7.55 38.40
CA LEU A 180 55.87 8.25 39.68
C LEU A 180 56.94 9.32 39.94
N TRP A 181 58.12 9.17 39.33
CA TRP A 181 59.28 10.04 39.51
C TRP A 181 59.41 11.12 38.42
N ALA A 182 58.52 11.15 37.42
CA ALA A 182 58.58 12.04 36.25
C ALA A 182 57.90 13.41 36.45
N GLY A 183 57.48 13.74 37.68
CA GLY A 183 56.77 14.99 38.03
C GLY A 183 55.24 14.90 37.86
N ALA A 184 54.48 15.54 38.75
CA ALA A 184 53.02 15.32 38.83
C ALA A 184 52.22 15.85 37.63
N GLU A 185 52.74 16.81 36.88
CA GLU A 185 52.02 17.48 35.78
C GLU A 185 51.79 16.52 34.59
N ASN A 186 52.78 15.69 34.25
CA ASN A 186 52.72 14.78 33.11
C ASN A 186 51.91 13.49 33.39
N GLY A 187 51.46 13.29 34.63
CA GLY A 187 50.79 12.06 35.06
C GLY A 187 49.28 12.20 35.30
N ARG A 188 48.72 13.40 35.17
CA ARG A 188 47.32 13.67 35.51
C ARG A 188 46.38 13.27 34.37
N THR A 189 45.32 12.55 34.71
CA THR A 189 44.25 12.18 33.80
C THR A 189 42.93 12.64 34.40
N GLU A 190 42.25 13.56 33.73
CA GLU A 190 40.91 14.02 34.08
C GLU A 190 39.88 13.08 33.47
N THR A 191 39.01 12.49 34.29
CA THR A 191 37.91 11.62 33.83
C THR A 191 36.58 12.22 34.24
N SER A 192 35.77 12.64 33.27
CA SER A 192 34.37 12.99 33.51
C SER A 192 33.51 11.73 33.60
N TYR A 193 32.51 11.75 34.49
CA TYR A 193 31.51 10.68 34.65
C TYR A 193 30.10 11.11 34.26
N GLU A 194 29.94 12.39 33.90
CA GLU A 194 28.67 12.96 33.48
C GLU A 194 28.73 13.33 32.01
N LEU A 195 27.75 12.82 31.26
CA LEU A 195 27.55 13.18 29.87
C LEU A 195 26.63 14.40 29.82
N THR A 196 27.21 15.59 29.67
CA THR A 196 26.47 16.86 29.65
C THR A 196 25.70 17.05 28.34
N ASP A 197 26.36 16.88 27.19
CA ASP A 197 25.73 16.91 25.87
C ASP A 197 26.22 15.76 24.99
N GLY A 198 25.46 14.66 25.00
CA GLY A 198 25.77 13.51 24.17
C GLY A 198 25.63 13.75 22.67
N ARG A 199 24.80 14.72 22.26
CA ARG A 199 24.56 14.98 20.83
C ARG A 199 25.70 15.78 20.23
N ALA A 200 26.18 16.81 20.94
CA ALA A 200 27.38 17.55 20.55
C ALA A 200 28.60 16.63 20.41
N LEU A 201 28.79 15.69 21.35
CA LEU A 201 29.88 14.72 21.29
C LEU A 201 29.78 13.78 20.06
N VAL A 202 28.57 13.32 19.74
CA VAL A 202 28.33 12.51 18.52
C VAL A 202 28.65 13.33 17.26
N ASP A 203 28.25 14.60 17.21
CA ASP A 203 28.48 15.46 16.05
C ASP A 203 29.98 15.78 15.85
N GLU A 204 30.72 16.00 16.94
CA GLU A 204 32.18 16.25 16.93
C GLU A 204 32.99 15.05 16.38
N TRP A 205 32.56 13.84 16.78
CA TRP A 205 33.21 12.57 16.44
C TRP A 205 32.51 11.81 15.30
N LYS A 206 31.63 12.49 14.56
CA LYS A 206 30.90 11.90 13.44
C LYS A 206 31.89 11.36 12.40
N GLU A 207 31.65 10.12 11.95
CA GLU A 207 32.47 9.40 10.96
C GLU A 207 33.93 9.14 11.40
N LYS A 208 34.25 9.34 12.69
CA LYS A 208 35.57 9.02 13.27
C LYS A 208 35.49 7.80 14.18
N HIS A 209 36.65 7.20 14.44
CA HIS A 209 36.81 6.17 15.46
C HIS A 209 37.48 6.79 16.70
N LEU A 210 36.93 6.47 17.86
CA LEU A 210 37.47 6.87 19.16
C LEU A 210 38.02 5.64 19.87
N GLU A 211 39.20 5.75 20.46
CA GLU A 211 39.71 4.68 21.31
C GLU A 211 38.98 4.68 22.65
N ALA A 212 38.62 3.49 23.11
CA ALA A 212 37.97 3.33 24.40
C ALA A 212 38.41 2.05 25.10
N ILE A 213 38.21 2.03 26.41
CA ILE A 213 38.42 0.87 27.27
C ILE A 213 37.05 0.46 27.83
N VAL A 214 36.71 -0.82 27.73
CA VAL A 214 35.46 -1.34 28.30
C VAL A 214 35.63 -1.50 29.81
N GLU A 215 35.25 -0.53 30.61
CA GLU A 215 35.46 -0.60 32.05
C GLU A 215 34.56 -1.64 32.73
N ARG A 216 33.31 -1.76 32.27
CA ARG A 216 32.34 -2.72 32.79
C ARG A 216 31.38 -3.19 31.71
N VAL A 217 30.90 -4.42 31.85
CA VAL A 217 29.73 -4.93 31.14
C VAL A 217 28.55 -4.83 32.09
N LEU A 218 27.44 -4.23 31.65
CA LEU A 218 26.20 -4.15 32.43
C LEU A 218 25.17 -5.16 31.94
N ASN A 219 25.13 -5.37 30.62
CA ASN A 219 24.32 -6.37 29.94
C ASN A 219 24.99 -6.69 28.60
N GLY A 220 24.53 -7.72 27.89
CA GLY A 220 25.04 -8.05 26.55
C GLY A 220 25.01 -6.86 25.55
N ASP A 221 24.09 -5.91 25.71
CA ASP A 221 23.94 -4.72 24.86
C ASP A 221 24.26 -3.39 25.57
N ARG A 222 24.83 -3.42 26.78
CA ARG A 222 25.11 -2.21 27.60
C ARG A 222 26.48 -2.30 28.25
N LEU A 223 27.34 -1.32 27.93
CA LEU A 223 28.73 -1.25 28.40
C LEU A 223 28.98 0.07 29.13
N VAL A 224 29.88 0.07 30.12
CA VAL A 224 30.51 1.29 30.60
C VAL A 224 31.82 1.43 29.85
N LEU A 225 31.94 2.46 29.02
CA LEU A 225 33.15 2.74 28.25
C LEU A 225 33.87 3.94 28.85
N ARG A 226 35.19 3.85 28.98
CA ARG A 226 36.09 4.99 29.15
C ARG A 226 36.58 5.40 27.77
N LEU A 227 36.00 6.47 27.25
CA LEU A 227 36.32 7.09 25.98
C LEU A 227 37.58 7.97 26.15
N LEU A 228 38.61 7.74 25.34
CA LEU A 228 39.89 8.44 25.39
C LEU A 228 39.84 9.66 24.46
N LEU A 229 39.27 10.77 24.92
CA LEU A 229 39.07 11.98 24.10
C LEU A 229 40.40 12.68 23.77
N SER A 230 41.33 12.68 24.72
CA SER A 230 42.73 13.08 24.55
C SER A 230 43.60 12.32 25.56
N PRO A 231 44.95 12.41 25.51
CA PRO A 231 45.83 11.74 26.48
C PRO A 231 45.54 12.09 27.95
N GLU A 232 45.01 13.29 28.20
CA GLU A 232 44.75 13.80 29.56
C GLU A 232 43.25 13.87 29.90
N LYS A 233 42.35 13.78 28.91
CA LYS A 233 40.91 13.95 29.11
C LYS A 233 40.13 12.74 28.64
N HIS A 234 39.45 12.10 29.57
CA HIS A 234 38.61 10.94 29.33
C HIS A 234 37.16 11.18 29.75
N LEU A 235 36.25 10.41 29.15
CA LEU A 235 34.85 10.37 29.54
C LEU A 235 34.44 8.93 29.82
N GLN A 236 33.98 8.64 31.03
CA GLN A 236 33.48 7.33 31.41
C GLN A 236 31.94 7.37 31.49
N THR A 237 31.27 6.70 30.56
CA THR A 237 29.80 6.73 30.47
C THR A 237 29.21 5.40 30.02
N VAL A 238 27.90 5.24 30.20
CA VAL A 238 27.15 4.08 29.73
C VAL A 238 26.85 4.26 28.24
N VAL A 239 27.18 3.22 27.46
CA VAL A 239 26.99 3.17 26.02
C VAL A 239 26.15 1.95 25.66
N ALA A 240 25.13 2.18 24.83
CA ALA A 240 24.34 1.13 24.21
C ALA A 240 25.03 0.64 22.94
N VAL A 241 25.18 -0.68 22.82
CA VAL A 241 25.72 -1.31 21.60
C VAL A 241 24.71 -1.14 20.45
N GLY A 242 25.15 -0.54 19.36
CA GLY A 242 24.31 -0.25 18.19
C GLY A 242 23.73 -1.52 17.55
N GLY A 243 22.47 -1.43 17.11
CA GLY A 243 21.83 -2.44 16.24
C GLY A 243 21.39 -3.75 16.89
N VAL A 244 21.64 -3.94 18.19
CA VAL A 244 21.28 -5.18 18.89
C VAL A 244 20.53 -4.92 20.19
N ARG A 245 19.71 -5.90 20.56
CA ARG A 245 19.07 -5.99 21.87
C ARG A 245 19.35 -7.37 22.45
N ALA A 246 20.05 -7.40 23.57
CA ALA A 246 20.32 -8.62 24.32
C ALA A 246 19.25 -8.82 25.41
N PRO A 247 18.91 -10.08 25.73
CA PRO A 247 18.09 -10.41 26.89
C PRO A 247 18.71 -9.84 28.18
N ALA A 248 17.87 -9.50 29.15
CA ALA A 248 18.36 -8.95 30.42
C ALA A 248 19.06 -10.03 31.25
N ALA A 249 20.33 -9.83 31.61
CA ALA A 249 21.01 -10.65 32.61
C ALA A 249 20.42 -10.44 34.01
N ARG A 250 20.62 -11.44 34.88
CA ARG A 250 20.28 -11.36 36.31
C ARG A 250 21.02 -10.17 36.94
N ARG A 251 20.30 -9.36 37.72
CA ARG A 251 20.87 -8.16 38.34
C ARG A 251 20.41 -8.00 39.78
N VAL A 252 21.30 -7.51 40.64
CA VAL A 252 20.99 -7.12 42.01
C VAL A 252 20.82 -5.60 42.04
N ASN A 253 19.68 -5.12 42.56
CA ASN A 253 19.44 -3.68 42.69
C ASN A 253 20.22 -3.07 43.88
N ALA A 254 20.18 -1.75 44.01
CA ALA A 254 20.87 -1.04 45.10
C ALA A 254 20.38 -1.44 46.52
N GLU A 255 19.22 -2.08 46.62
CA GLU A 255 18.62 -2.56 47.87
C GLU A 255 18.99 -4.02 48.19
N GLY A 256 19.88 -4.64 47.39
CA GLY A 256 20.30 -6.03 47.55
C GLY A 256 19.27 -7.05 47.06
N LYS A 257 18.18 -6.61 46.44
CA LYS A 257 17.14 -7.48 45.88
C LYS A 257 17.51 -7.92 44.47
N GLU A 258 17.41 -9.23 44.28
CA GLU A 258 17.74 -9.88 43.04
C GLU A 258 16.57 -9.85 42.05
N GLN A 259 16.83 -9.41 40.83
CA GLN A 259 15.91 -9.47 39.71
C GLN A 259 16.34 -10.62 38.78
N PRO A 260 15.44 -11.57 38.50
CA PRO A 260 15.74 -12.68 37.61
C PRO A 260 16.03 -12.16 36.20
N GLY A 261 17.01 -12.78 35.54
CA GLY A 261 17.31 -12.53 34.13
C GLY A 261 16.28 -13.16 33.19
N GLU A 262 16.24 -12.67 31.96
CA GLU A 262 15.56 -13.31 30.84
C GLU A 262 16.38 -14.53 30.36
N PRO A 263 15.74 -15.51 29.68
CA PRO A 263 16.46 -16.64 29.08
C PRO A 263 17.62 -16.18 28.18
N PHE A 264 18.79 -16.80 28.33
CA PHE A 264 20.04 -16.44 27.65
C PHE A 264 20.65 -15.07 28.04
N GLY A 265 20.09 -14.38 29.05
CA GLY A 265 20.59 -13.10 29.58
C GLY A 265 21.99 -13.19 30.16
N ASP A 266 22.21 -14.17 31.05
CA ASP A 266 23.49 -14.36 31.73
C ASP A 266 24.57 -14.82 30.74
N GLU A 267 24.20 -15.66 29.77
CA GLU A 267 25.07 -16.10 28.68
C GLU A 267 25.47 -14.94 27.77
N ALA A 268 24.53 -14.05 27.42
CA ALA A 268 24.83 -12.85 26.65
C ALA A 268 25.79 -11.91 27.41
N TYR A 269 25.57 -11.72 28.71
CA TYR A 269 26.47 -10.97 29.57
C TYR A 269 27.89 -11.58 29.61
N GLN A 270 27.99 -12.87 29.93
CA GLN A 270 29.27 -13.59 30.02
C GLN A 270 30.01 -13.61 28.67
N PHE A 271 29.26 -13.71 27.56
CA PHE A 271 29.81 -13.67 26.21
C PHE A 271 30.57 -12.38 25.94
N VAL A 272 30.00 -11.24 26.35
CA VAL A 272 30.64 -9.93 26.18
C VAL A 272 31.72 -9.70 27.23
N GLU A 273 31.49 -10.07 28.49
CA GLU A 273 32.45 -9.88 29.59
C GLU A 273 33.77 -10.60 29.33
N SER A 274 33.71 -11.89 28.99
CA SER A 274 34.90 -12.72 28.73
C SER A 274 35.76 -12.18 27.57
N ARG A 275 35.14 -11.51 26.60
CA ARG A 275 35.78 -11.00 25.38
C ARG A 275 36.27 -9.56 25.52
N LEU A 276 35.49 -8.70 26.17
CA LEU A 276 35.70 -7.25 26.10
C LEU A 276 36.07 -6.59 27.43
N LEU A 277 35.82 -7.16 28.60
CA LEU A 277 36.05 -6.48 29.89
C LEU A 277 37.49 -5.95 30.01
N GLN A 278 37.71 -4.65 30.15
CA GLN A 278 39.04 -4.00 30.19
C GLN A 278 39.92 -4.24 28.95
N ARG A 279 39.34 -4.59 27.81
CA ARG A 279 40.03 -4.64 26.53
C ARG A 279 39.88 -3.28 25.84
N LYS A 280 40.89 -2.91 25.05
CA LYS A 280 40.87 -1.72 24.20
C LYS A 280 40.01 -2.00 22.98
N VAL A 281 39.12 -1.06 22.66
CA VAL A 281 38.19 -1.13 21.53
C VAL A 281 38.19 0.19 20.78
N GLN A 282 37.84 0.13 19.50
CA GLN A 282 37.48 1.31 18.72
C GLN A 282 35.96 1.50 18.77
N VAL A 283 35.53 2.74 18.91
CA VAL A 283 34.12 3.10 19.07
C VAL A 283 33.74 4.12 18.00
N SER A 284 32.62 3.88 17.33
CA SER A 284 32.00 4.88 16.44
C SER A 284 30.69 5.32 17.05
N LEU A 285 30.60 6.61 17.39
CA LEU A 285 29.40 7.19 17.97
C LEU A 285 28.32 7.35 16.90
N LEU A 286 27.14 6.78 17.16
CA LEU A 286 26.02 6.72 16.20
C LEU A 286 24.93 7.73 16.53
N GLY A 287 24.69 7.97 17.83
CA GLY A 287 23.59 8.81 18.27
C GLY A 287 23.38 8.72 19.78
N VAL A 288 22.21 9.19 20.21
CA VAL A 288 21.78 9.14 21.61
C VAL A 288 20.41 8.48 21.73
N THR A 289 20.22 7.72 22.80
CA THR A 289 18.91 7.19 23.20
C THR A 289 18.00 8.34 23.66
N PRO A 290 16.67 8.16 23.73
CA PRO A 290 15.76 9.15 24.30
C PRO A 290 16.11 9.56 25.74
N GLN A 291 16.82 8.70 26.48
CA GLN A 291 17.30 8.94 27.85
C GLN A 291 18.68 9.62 27.89
N GLY A 292 19.22 10.05 26.74
CA GLY A 292 20.50 10.76 26.65
C GLY A 292 21.75 9.88 26.67
N GLN A 293 21.63 8.55 26.75
CA GLN A 293 22.78 7.64 26.69
C GLN A 293 23.33 7.51 25.26
N LEU A 294 24.65 7.40 25.10
CA LEU A 294 25.28 7.20 23.79
C LEU A 294 24.91 5.84 23.18
N ILE A 295 24.72 5.82 21.87
CA ILE A 295 24.59 4.62 21.05
C ILE A 295 25.84 4.56 20.18
N ALA A 296 26.55 3.42 20.17
CA ALA A 296 27.80 3.30 19.42
C ALA A 296 28.03 1.90 18.87
N THR A 297 28.76 1.83 17.76
CA THR A 297 29.39 0.60 17.27
C THR A 297 30.66 0.33 18.08
N VAL A 298 30.84 -0.90 18.57
CA VAL A 298 31.98 -1.31 19.39
C VAL A 298 32.80 -2.36 18.63
N LEU A 299 34.00 -1.95 18.22
CA LEU A 299 34.90 -2.72 17.36
C LEU A 299 36.11 -3.19 18.16
N HIS A 300 36.26 -4.50 18.29
CA HIS A 300 37.51 -5.13 18.74
C HIS A 300 38.36 -5.44 17.49
N PRO A 301 39.70 -5.60 17.59
CA PRO A 301 40.51 -6.09 16.48
C PRO A 301 40.01 -7.38 15.80
N ASN A 302 39.24 -8.19 16.54
CA ASN A 302 38.63 -9.42 16.03
C ASN A 302 37.26 -9.21 15.36
N GLY A 303 36.69 -8.00 15.39
CA GLY A 303 35.42 -7.65 14.76
C GLY A 303 34.41 -6.94 15.66
N ASN A 304 33.22 -6.73 15.12
CA ASN A 304 32.10 -6.05 15.79
C ASN A 304 31.37 -7.00 16.76
N ILE A 305 31.31 -6.63 18.04
CA ILE A 305 30.67 -7.45 19.08
C ILE A 305 29.17 -7.66 18.84
N ALA A 306 28.48 -6.68 18.24
CA ALA A 306 27.07 -6.78 17.92
C ALA A 306 26.78 -7.92 16.93
N LYS A 307 27.62 -8.05 15.89
CA LYS A 307 27.52 -9.15 14.92
C LYS A 307 27.74 -10.51 15.58
N PHE A 308 28.76 -10.63 16.43
CA PHE A 308 29.06 -11.90 17.11
C PHE A 308 27.97 -12.32 18.11
N LEU A 309 27.31 -11.37 18.79
CA LEU A 309 26.15 -11.65 19.63
C LEU A 309 24.98 -12.22 18.82
N LEU A 310 24.74 -11.66 17.63
CA LEU A 310 23.69 -12.12 16.73
C LEU A 310 23.99 -13.53 16.17
N GLU A 311 25.22 -13.77 15.70
CA GLU A 311 25.64 -15.09 15.17
C GLU A 311 25.58 -16.20 16.22
N ALA A 312 25.82 -15.86 17.49
CA ALA A 312 25.69 -16.77 18.62
C ALA A 312 24.23 -16.99 19.07
N GLY A 313 23.28 -16.22 18.55
CA GLY A 313 21.88 -16.25 18.99
C GLY A 313 21.67 -15.69 20.40
N LEU A 314 22.55 -14.79 20.86
CA LEU A 314 22.51 -14.17 22.20
C LEU A 314 21.96 -12.74 22.18
N ALA A 315 21.53 -12.26 21.02
CA ALA A 315 20.82 -10.99 20.86
C ALA A 315 19.87 -11.06 19.65
N ARG A 316 19.02 -10.04 19.49
CA ARG A 316 18.17 -9.80 18.32
C ARG A 316 18.53 -8.48 17.66
N CYS A 317 18.29 -8.33 16.35
CA CYS A 317 18.40 -7.04 15.70
C CYS A 317 17.43 -6.03 16.33
N PHE A 318 17.91 -4.80 16.57
CA PHE A 318 17.10 -3.73 17.13
C PHE A 318 16.81 -2.67 16.06
N ASP A 319 15.62 -2.78 15.44
CA ASP A 319 15.27 -2.01 14.24
C ASP A 319 15.23 -0.49 14.44
N HIS A 320 15.03 0.00 15.67
CA HIS A 320 15.07 1.43 15.98
C HIS A 320 16.43 2.07 15.68
N HIS A 321 17.51 1.28 15.65
CA HIS A 321 18.85 1.76 15.29
C HIS A 321 19.13 1.69 13.78
N SER A 322 18.17 1.25 12.96
CA SER A 322 18.42 1.02 11.52
C SER A 322 18.86 2.26 10.77
N ALA A 323 18.27 3.42 11.07
CA ALA A 323 18.62 4.68 10.42
C ALA A 323 20.04 5.15 10.78
N LEU A 324 20.53 4.79 11.96
CA LEU A 324 21.87 5.17 12.44
C LEU A 324 22.96 4.29 11.84
N LEU A 325 22.68 3.01 11.63
CA LEU A 325 23.63 2.00 11.15
C LEU A 325 23.65 1.83 9.62
N GLY A 326 22.56 2.21 8.94
CA GLY A 326 22.45 2.12 7.50
C GLY A 326 22.75 0.71 6.96
N PRO A 327 23.72 0.55 6.04
CA PRO A 327 24.06 -0.75 5.44
C PRO A 327 24.53 -1.83 6.44
N GLU A 328 25.07 -1.45 7.60
CA GLU A 328 25.60 -2.41 8.57
C GLU A 328 24.50 -3.33 9.13
N MET A 329 23.26 -2.83 9.22
CA MET A 329 22.09 -3.65 9.63
C MET A 329 21.84 -4.87 8.75
N VAL A 330 22.21 -4.82 7.46
CA VAL A 330 22.07 -5.97 6.56
C VAL A 330 22.95 -7.12 7.03
N SER A 331 24.18 -6.80 7.45
CA SER A 331 25.10 -7.79 7.98
C SER A 331 24.60 -8.39 9.30
N PHE A 332 23.95 -7.57 10.14
CA PHE A 332 23.36 -7.99 11.42
C PHE A 332 22.16 -8.91 11.20
N ARG A 333 21.27 -8.57 10.28
CA ARG A 333 20.11 -9.42 9.96
C ARG A 333 20.53 -10.76 9.37
N ARG A 334 21.60 -10.78 8.55
CA ARG A 334 22.16 -12.04 8.05
C ARG A 334 22.74 -12.90 9.19
N ALA A 335 23.46 -12.28 10.12
CA ALA A 335 23.97 -12.95 11.32
C ALA A 335 22.83 -13.52 12.19
N GLU A 336 21.76 -12.77 12.43
CA GLU A 336 20.60 -13.26 13.18
C GLU A 336 19.88 -14.39 12.43
N LYS A 337 19.73 -14.28 11.11
CA LYS A 337 19.13 -15.33 10.28
C LYS A 337 19.94 -16.62 10.37
N GLU A 338 21.26 -16.54 10.29
CA GLU A 338 22.13 -17.71 10.47
C GLU A 338 21.95 -18.34 11.86
N ALA A 339 21.77 -17.55 12.91
CA ALA A 339 21.48 -18.08 14.25
C ALA A 339 20.08 -18.72 14.35
N LYS A 340 19.06 -18.17 13.66
CA LYS A 340 17.71 -18.76 13.56
C LYS A 340 17.73 -20.09 12.81
N ASP A 341 18.35 -20.12 11.64
CA ASP A 341 18.44 -21.31 10.79
C ASP A 341 19.16 -22.45 11.52
N ASN A 342 20.17 -22.12 12.33
CA ASN A 342 20.91 -23.07 13.16
C ASN A 342 20.33 -23.29 14.57
N ARG A 343 19.18 -22.66 14.90
CA ARG A 343 18.50 -22.76 16.21
C ARG A 343 19.41 -22.51 17.42
N LYS A 344 20.25 -21.47 17.35
CA LYS A 344 21.20 -21.11 18.41
C LYS A 344 20.55 -20.19 19.46
N GLY A 345 20.96 -20.35 20.73
CA GLY A 345 20.60 -19.45 21.84
C GLY A 345 19.09 -19.18 21.96
N LEU A 346 18.72 -17.90 21.86
CA LEU A 346 17.35 -17.37 21.86
C LEU A 346 16.41 -18.03 20.82
N PHE A 347 16.97 -18.72 19.81
CA PHE A 347 16.24 -19.33 18.70
C PHE A 347 16.19 -20.87 18.79
N THR A 348 16.60 -21.48 19.90
CA THR A 348 16.50 -22.93 20.14
C THR A 348 15.06 -23.47 20.00
N GLY A 349 14.06 -22.68 20.41
CA GLY A 349 12.63 -22.96 20.23
C GLY A 349 12.03 -22.37 18.95
N PHE A 350 12.83 -21.79 18.06
CA PHE A 350 12.36 -21.22 16.81
C PHE A 350 12.04 -22.34 15.83
N ALA A 351 10.79 -22.82 15.86
CA ALA A 351 10.23 -23.44 14.69
C ALA A 351 10.13 -22.33 13.63
N SER A 352 10.74 -22.52 12.47
CA SER A 352 10.29 -21.79 11.29
C SER A 352 8.78 -22.00 11.28
N LYS A 353 8.01 -20.93 11.55
CA LYS A 353 6.60 -20.99 11.26
C LYS A 353 6.57 -21.18 9.75
N GLY A 354 6.49 -22.43 9.32
CA GLY A 354 5.71 -22.76 8.15
C GLY A 354 4.34 -22.11 8.31
N PRO A 355 3.50 -22.09 7.28
CA PRO A 355 2.18 -21.47 7.33
C PRO A 355 1.36 -22.08 8.50
N ALA A 356 1.49 -21.48 9.69
CA ALA A 356 1.13 -22.09 10.96
C ALA A 356 1.08 -20.98 12.03
N GLY A 357 0.15 -20.07 11.80
CA GLY A 357 -0.58 -19.42 12.88
C GLY A 357 -2.02 -19.89 12.88
N GLY A 358 -2.29 -21.20 12.80
CA GLY A 358 -3.66 -21.76 12.92
C GLY A 358 -4.71 -21.29 11.91
N ALA A 359 -4.41 -20.31 11.05
CA ALA A 359 -5.24 -19.86 9.97
C ALA A 359 -5.13 -20.90 8.85
N ALA A 360 -6.26 -21.51 8.49
CA ALA A 360 -6.34 -22.43 7.38
C ALA A 360 -5.67 -21.80 6.15
N GLU A 361 -4.74 -22.52 5.51
CA GLU A 361 -4.32 -22.16 4.15
C GLU A 361 -5.55 -22.29 3.27
N LEU A 362 -6.05 -21.14 2.81
CA LEU A 362 -7.22 -21.10 1.95
C LEU A 362 -6.75 -20.94 0.50
N ASP A 363 -7.27 -21.81 -0.36
CA ASP A 363 -7.06 -21.73 -1.80
C ASP A 363 -8.00 -20.68 -2.41
N TYR A 364 -7.41 -19.69 -3.06
CA TYR A 364 -8.13 -18.63 -3.76
C TYR A 364 -7.64 -18.51 -5.21
N ILE A 365 -8.48 -17.92 -6.05
CA ILE A 365 -8.09 -17.44 -7.38
C ILE A 365 -8.00 -15.91 -7.33
N VAL A 366 -6.91 -15.32 -7.82
CA VAL A 366 -6.79 -13.85 -7.87
C VAL A 366 -7.68 -13.30 -8.97
N SER A 367 -8.80 -12.66 -8.62
CA SER A 367 -9.74 -12.15 -9.62
C SER A 367 -9.39 -10.76 -10.13
N ARG A 368 -8.75 -9.93 -9.31
CA ARG A 368 -8.34 -8.58 -9.70
C ARG A 368 -7.14 -8.09 -8.91
N VAL A 369 -6.23 -7.41 -9.59
CA VAL A 369 -5.12 -6.66 -9.01
C VAL A 369 -5.50 -5.18 -9.01
N LEU A 370 -5.77 -4.62 -7.84
CA LEU A 370 -6.10 -3.19 -7.73
C LEU A 370 -4.84 -2.35 -7.95
N ASN A 371 -3.80 -2.70 -7.21
CA ASN A 371 -2.47 -2.09 -7.23
C ASN A 371 -1.43 -3.12 -6.73
N ALA A 372 -0.17 -2.72 -6.54
CA ALA A 372 0.91 -3.69 -6.28
C ALA A 372 0.81 -4.41 -4.91
N ASP A 373 0.10 -3.87 -3.93
CA ASP A 373 -0.03 -4.48 -2.59
C ASP A 373 -1.46 -4.89 -2.23
N THR A 374 -2.45 -4.65 -3.11
CA THR A 374 -3.87 -4.90 -2.82
C THR A 374 -4.51 -5.76 -3.91
N LEU A 375 -5.09 -6.89 -3.49
CA LEU A 375 -5.65 -7.92 -4.36
C LEU A 375 -7.12 -8.20 -4.03
N PHE A 376 -7.87 -8.64 -5.04
CA PHE A 376 -9.17 -9.27 -4.89
C PHE A 376 -9.02 -10.76 -5.17
N LEU A 377 -9.51 -11.56 -4.25
CA LEU A 377 -9.42 -13.01 -4.23
C LEU A 377 -10.81 -13.60 -4.30
N ARG A 378 -10.98 -14.66 -5.09
CA ARG A 378 -12.24 -15.38 -5.21
C ARG A 378 -12.12 -16.77 -4.62
N ASN A 379 -13.04 -17.15 -3.73
CA ASN A 379 -13.10 -18.49 -3.17
C ASN A 379 -13.82 -19.46 -4.12
N LYS A 380 -13.91 -20.75 -3.73
CA LYS A 380 -14.63 -21.77 -4.50
C LYS A 380 -16.13 -21.49 -4.64
N ALA A 381 -16.74 -20.77 -3.69
CA ALA A 381 -18.15 -20.37 -3.73
C ALA A 381 -18.41 -19.20 -4.69
N GLY A 382 -17.36 -18.57 -5.24
CA GLY A 382 -17.47 -17.45 -6.16
C GLY A 382 -17.47 -16.08 -5.47
N GLU A 383 -17.38 -16.02 -4.15
CA GLU A 383 -17.35 -14.79 -3.37
C GLU A 383 -15.98 -14.11 -3.50
N GLU A 384 -15.98 -12.79 -3.70
CA GLU A 384 -14.77 -11.99 -3.78
C GLU A 384 -14.44 -11.31 -2.45
N LYS A 385 -13.16 -11.32 -2.10
CA LYS A 385 -12.60 -10.71 -0.89
C LYS A 385 -11.40 -9.84 -1.23
N LYS A 386 -11.36 -8.64 -0.66
CA LYS A 386 -10.25 -7.70 -0.80
C LYS A 386 -9.23 -7.90 0.32
N ILE A 387 -7.95 -7.98 -0.02
CA ILE A 387 -6.84 -8.15 0.94
C ILE A 387 -5.68 -7.21 0.60
N SER A 388 -4.81 -6.97 1.58
CA SER A 388 -3.51 -6.34 1.39
C SER A 388 -2.37 -7.30 1.73
N LEU A 389 -1.25 -7.19 1.01
CA LEU A 389 -0.05 -7.98 1.28
C LEU A 389 0.58 -7.56 2.62
N SER A 390 1.00 -8.56 3.41
CA SER A 390 1.56 -8.35 4.76
C SER A 390 2.91 -7.64 4.74
N SER A 391 3.08 -6.67 5.64
CA SER A 391 4.32 -5.92 5.89
C SER A 391 4.98 -5.23 4.70
N VAL A 392 4.27 -5.06 3.58
CA VAL A 392 4.79 -4.34 2.41
C VAL A 392 3.88 -3.20 2.02
N ARG A 393 4.46 -2.21 1.35
CA ARG A 393 3.77 -1.04 0.80
C ARG A 393 4.26 -0.79 -0.62
N GLN A 394 3.32 -0.65 -1.54
CA GLN A 394 3.59 -0.26 -2.93
C GLN A 394 4.31 1.12 -3.05
N PRO A 395 4.82 1.48 -4.24
CA PRO A 395 5.43 2.79 -4.47
C PRO A 395 4.42 3.92 -4.17
N LYS A 396 4.81 4.88 -3.34
CA LYS A 396 3.89 5.92 -2.85
C LYS A 396 3.45 6.86 -3.99
N PRO A 397 2.14 7.07 -4.20
CA PRO A 397 1.67 7.99 -5.25
C PRO A 397 2.03 9.45 -4.97
N SER A 398 2.15 9.81 -3.69
CA SER A 398 2.51 11.16 -3.24
C SER A 398 4.01 11.46 -3.31
N ASP A 399 4.86 10.44 -3.53
CA ASP A 399 6.31 10.62 -3.65
C ASP A 399 6.70 10.69 -5.13
N PRO A 400 7.17 11.84 -5.64
CA PRO A 400 7.55 11.99 -7.06
C PRO A 400 8.63 11.02 -7.53
N LYS A 401 9.49 10.51 -6.63
CA LYS A 401 10.52 9.53 -6.99
C LYS A 401 9.94 8.13 -7.17
N GLN A 402 8.87 7.81 -6.45
CA GLN A 402 8.25 6.48 -6.45
C GLN A 402 7.03 6.39 -7.39
N ALA A 403 6.27 7.47 -7.55
CA ALA A 403 5.04 7.50 -8.33
C ALA A 403 5.19 6.94 -9.78
N PRO A 404 6.29 7.20 -10.52
CA PRO A 404 6.47 6.64 -11.86
C PRO A 404 6.50 5.10 -11.90
N PHE A 405 6.85 4.44 -10.80
CA PHE A 405 6.99 2.98 -10.74
C PHE A 405 5.68 2.24 -10.44
N GLN A 406 4.59 2.94 -10.15
CA GLN A 406 3.33 2.31 -9.77
C GLN A 406 2.74 1.39 -10.83
N ALA A 407 2.77 1.83 -12.09
CA ALA A 407 2.25 1.06 -13.22
C ALA A 407 3.05 -0.24 -13.40
N ASP A 408 4.38 -0.16 -13.33
CA ASP A 408 5.27 -1.32 -13.47
C ASP A 408 5.15 -2.27 -12.27
N ALA A 409 4.99 -1.75 -11.05
CA ALA A 409 4.74 -2.54 -9.85
C ALA A 409 3.41 -3.29 -9.93
N LYS A 410 2.33 -2.62 -10.36
CA LYS A 410 1.02 -3.27 -10.58
C LYS A 410 1.11 -4.35 -11.67
N GLU A 411 1.80 -4.07 -12.76
CA GLU A 411 1.98 -5.00 -13.88
C GLU A 411 2.81 -6.22 -13.49
N PHE A 412 3.84 -6.05 -12.64
CA PHE A 412 4.65 -7.13 -12.07
C PHE A 412 3.80 -8.15 -11.31
N VAL A 413 2.80 -7.66 -10.56
CA VAL A 413 1.86 -8.51 -9.81
C VAL A 413 0.82 -9.12 -10.73
N ARG A 414 0.22 -8.33 -11.63
CA ARG A 414 -0.79 -8.80 -12.60
C ARG A 414 -0.27 -9.98 -13.40
N LYS A 415 0.90 -9.86 -14.05
CA LYS A 415 1.50 -10.95 -14.85
C LYS A 415 1.75 -12.24 -14.05
N ARG A 416 2.08 -12.11 -12.77
CA ARG A 416 2.33 -13.26 -11.89
C ARG A 416 1.06 -13.89 -11.40
N LEU A 417 0.05 -13.11 -11.02
CA LEU A 417 -1.04 -13.59 -10.20
C LEU A 417 -2.40 -13.67 -10.89
N ILE A 418 -2.69 -12.83 -11.88
CA ILE A 418 -4.07 -12.69 -12.37
C ILE A 418 -4.65 -14.03 -12.79
N GLY A 419 -5.80 -14.34 -12.21
CA GLY A 419 -6.50 -15.63 -12.12
C GLY A 419 -5.65 -16.89 -12.17
N LYS A 420 -4.57 -16.90 -11.39
CA LYS A 420 -3.89 -18.10 -10.92
C LYS A 420 -4.38 -18.46 -9.52
N HIS A 421 -4.19 -19.72 -9.15
CA HIS A 421 -4.42 -20.20 -7.80
C HIS A 421 -3.30 -19.73 -6.86
N VAL A 422 -3.68 -19.26 -5.68
CA VAL A 422 -2.79 -18.81 -4.62
C VAL A 422 -3.24 -19.36 -3.28
N LYS A 423 -2.25 -19.63 -2.42
CA LYS A 423 -2.45 -19.94 -1.01
C LYS A 423 -2.35 -18.67 -0.21
N VAL A 424 -3.31 -18.46 0.68
CA VAL A 424 -3.40 -17.22 1.44
C VAL A 424 -3.49 -17.53 2.93
N THR A 425 -2.60 -16.89 3.70
CA THR A 425 -2.59 -16.93 5.17
C THR A 425 -2.89 -15.53 5.69
N ILE A 426 -4.01 -15.36 6.40
CA ILE A 426 -4.34 -14.08 7.04
C ILE A 426 -3.42 -13.89 8.25
N ASN A 427 -2.64 -12.81 8.26
CA ASN A 427 -1.72 -12.50 9.36
C ASN A 427 -2.39 -11.65 10.42
N GLY A 428 -3.20 -10.69 9.99
CA GLY A 428 -3.95 -9.82 10.89
C GLY A 428 -4.93 -8.95 10.11
N LYS A 429 -5.41 -7.90 10.76
CA LYS A 429 -6.34 -6.95 10.17
C LYS A 429 -5.87 -5.52 10.41
N LYS A 430 -6.02 -4.68 9.39
CA LYS A 430 -5.86 -3.24 9.55
C LYS A 430 -7.22 -2.63 9.92
N PRO A 431 -7.33 -1.93 11.06
CA PRO A 431 -8.57 -1.30 11.47
C PRO A 431 -8.99 -0.23 10.45
N ALA A 432 -10.29 0.01 10.36
CA ALA A 432 -10.81 1.11 9.55
C ALA A 432 -10.25 2.44 10.08
N ASN A 433 -9.80 3.31 9.17
CA ASN A 433 -9.31 4.65 9.51
C ASN A 433 -9.75 5.61 8.41
N GLU A 434 -9.99 6.90 8.71
CA GLU A 434 -10.69 7.89 7.85
C GLU A 434 -10.56 7.64 6.32
N GLY A 435 -11.61 7.09 5.71
CA GLY A 435 -11.70 6.80 4.27
C GLY A 435 -11.24 5.40 3.82
N TYR A 436 -10.73 4.55 4.72
CA TYR A 436 -10.29 3.18 4.45
C TYR A 436 -11.06 2.18 5.31
N GLU A 437 -11.79 1.27 4.66
CA GLU A 437 -12.43 0.13 5.29
C GLU A 437 -11.43 -0.78 6.00
N GLU A 438 -11.90 -1.53 7.00
CA GLU A 438 -11.18 -2.65 7.61
C GLU A 438 -10.73 -3.62 6.52
N ARG A 439 -9.45 -4.02 6.54
CA ARG A 439 -8.89 -4.91 5.52
C ARG A 439 -8.03 -5.98 6.15
N ASP A 440 -8.22 -7.20 5.66
CA ASP A 440 -7.34 -8.31 5.99
C ASP A 440 -5.97 -8.11 5.37
N VAL A 441 -4.96 -8.37 6.18
CA VAL A 441 -3.55 -8.32 5.80
C VAL A 441 -3.03 -9.76 5.75
N ALA A 442 -2.47 -10.16 4.62
CA ALA A 442 -2.20 -11.57 4.35
C ALA A 442 -0.89 -11.81 3.63
N THR A 443 -0.32 -12.98 3.91
CA THR A 443 0.78 -13.56 3.14
C THR A 443 0.17 -14.34 1.99
N VAL A 444 0.58 -14.00 0.77
CA VAL A 444 0.09 -14.64 -0.47
C VAL A 444 1.24 -15.40 -1.11
N VAL A 445 1.04 -16.70 -1.29
CA VAL A 445 2.02 -17.62 -1.88
C VAL A 445 1.45 -18.18 -3.18
N GLN A 446 2.23 -18.10 -4.25
CA GLN A 446 1.93 -18.73 -5.53
C GLN A 446 2.97 -19.81 -5.80
N GLY A 447 2.56 -21.08 -5.83
CA GLY A 447 3.51 -22.20 -5.85
C GLY A 447 4.34 -22.20 -4.56
N ASN A 448 5.64 -21.92 -4.67
CA ASN A 448 6.56 -21.79 -3.53
C ASN A 448 7.07 -20.36 -3.31
N THR A 449 6.48 -19.37 -4.01
CA THR A 449 6.98 -18.00 -4.00
C THR A 449 6.07 -17.09 -3.17
N ASN A 450 6.62 -16.49 -2.12
CA ASN A 450 5.96 -15.41 -1.39
C ASN A 450 5.97 -14.13 -2.25
N ILE A 451 4.78 -13.62 -2.57
CA ILE A 451 4.63 -12.50 -3.50
C ILE A 451 5.10 -11.17 -2.89
N ALA A 452 4.90 -10.98 -1.58
CA ALA A 452 5.38 -9.79 -0.89
C ALA A 452 6.92 -9.73 -0.94
N LEU A 453 7.58 -10.86 -0.73
CA LEU A 453 9.04 -10.96 -0.85
C LEU A 453 9.51 -10.69 -2.27
N ALA A 454 8.92 -11.35 -3.27
CA ALA A 454 9.29 -11.15 -4.68
C ALA A 454 9.10 -9.70 -5.15
N LEU A 455 8.09 -8.99 -4.63
CA LEU A 455 7.88 -7.56 -4.89
C LEU A 455 9.00 -6.70 -4.31
N VAL A 456 9.41 -6.97 -3.07
CA VAL A 456 10.47 -6.23 -2.40
C VAL A 456 11.82 -6.49 -3.07
N GLU A 457 12.14 -7.75 -3.40
CA GLU A 457 13.37 -8.13 -4.12
C GLU A 457 13.50 -7.42 -5.48
N ALA A 458 12.38 -7.22 -6.17
CA ALA A 458 12.33 -6.48 -7.43
C ALA A 458 12.36 -4.95 -7.26
N GLY A 459 12.33 -4.44 -6.02
CA GLY A 459 12.27 -3.01 -5.72
C GLY A 459 10.91 -2.36 -6.03
N TYR A 460 9.84 -3.14 -6.09
CA TYR A 460 8.47 -2.65 -6.35
C TYR A 460 7.61 -2.56 -5.09
N ALA A 461 8.17 -2.84 -3.92
CA ALA A 461 7.55 -2.55 -2.63
C ALA A 461 8.61 -2.16 -1.59
N SER A 462 8.20 -1.36 -0.60
CA SER A 462 8.97 -1.04 0.61
C SER A 462 8.40 -1.81 1.80
N VAL A 463 9.21 -2.03 2.82
CA VAL A 463 8.81 -2.82 3.99
C VAL A 463 8.27 -1.90 5.08
N ILE A 464 7.08 -2.22 5.57
CA ILE A 464 6.45 -1.48 6.67
C ILE A 464 7.23 -1.77 7.95
N ARG A 465 7.52 -0.73 8.73
CA ARG A 465 8.20 -0.89 10.03
C ARG A 465 7.17 -1.24 11.10
N HIS A 466 7.26 -2.45 11.62
CA HIS A 466 6.37 -3.00 12.65
C HIS A 466 7.08 -3.05 13.99
N ARG A 467 6.31 -2.98 15.08
CA ARG A 467 6.78 -3.44 16.40
C ARG A 467 6.81 -4.96 16.44
N GLN A 468 7.40 -5.54 17.48
CA GLN A 468 7.47 -6.98 17.62
C GLN A 468 6.08 -7.63 17.79
N ASP A 469 5.16 -6.89 18.39
CA ASP A 469 3.87 -7.39 18.87
C ASP A 469 2.73 -6.99 17.91
N ASP A 470 3.06 -6.46 16.73
CA ASP A 470 2.06 -6.04 15.74
C ASP A 470 1.43 -7.27 15.07
N ASP A 471 0.11 -7.41 15.22
CA ASP A 471 -0.66 -8.54 14.68
C ASP A 471 -0.66 -8.59 13.14
N ASP A 472 -0.42 -7.49 12.44
CA ASP A 472 -0.39 -7.44 10.96
C ASP A 472 1.01 -7.68 10.35
N ARG A 473 1.98 -8.07 11.18
CA ARG A 473 3.36 -8.36 10.77
C ARG A 473 3.47 -9.72 10.06
N SER A 474 4.20 -9.75 8.95
CA SER A 474 4.49 -10.96 8.19
C SER A 474 5.37 -11.94 9.00
N PRO A 475 5.13 -13.26 8.91
CA PRO A 475 6.01 -14.26 9.52
C PRO A 475 7.43 -14.25 8.92
N GLU A 476 7.59 -13.76 7.69
CA GLU A 476 8.87 -13.67 6.98
C GLU A 476 9.47 -12.24 7.01
N TYR A 477 9.14 -11.47 8.05
CA TYR A 477 9.52 -10.04 8.15
C TYR A 477 11.01 -9.76 7.94
N ASP A 478 11.87 -10.61 8.50
CA ASP A 478 13.32 -10.39 8.42
C ASP A 478 13.85 -10.63 7.00
N SER A 479 13.26 -11.59 6.27
CA SER A 479 13.54 -11.81 4.85
C SER A 479 13.13 -10.61 4.01
N LEU A 480 11.97 -9.99 4.30
CA LEU A 480 11.52 -8.78 3.63
C LEU A 480 12.51 -7.62 3.85
N LEU A 481 12.96 -7.41 5.09
CA LEU A 481 13.91 -6.36 5.44
C LEU A 481 15.28 -6.55 4.79
N LEU A 482 15.74 -7.79 4.64
CA LEU A 482 16.97 -8.11 3.91
C LEU A 482 16.81 -7.81 2.41
N ALA A 483 15.71 -8.28 1.80
CA ALA A 483 15.41 -8.03 0.40
C ALA A 483 15.29 -6.54 0.07
N GLU A 484 14.68 -5.74 0.96
CA GLU A 484 14.58 -4.28 0.78
C GLU A 484 15.96 -3.64 0.71
N ALA A 485 16.86 -4.02 1.62
CA ALA A 485 18.19 -3.44 1.68
C ALA A 485 19.05 -3.84 0.47
N GLU A 486 18.92 -5.07 -0.03
CA GLU A 486 19.56 -5.51 -1.28
C GLU A 486 18.98 -4.77 -2.49
N ALA A 487 17.66 -4.60 -2.57
CA ALA A 487 17.02 -3.85 -3.63
C ALA A 487 17.43 -2.36 -3.64
N GLN A 488 17.60 -1.76 -2.46
CA GLN A 488 18.13 -0.40 -2.31
C GLN A 488 19.58 -0.30 -2.76
N LYS A 489 20.44 -1.24 -2.32
CA LYS A 489 21.85 -1.30 -2.70
C LYS A 489 22.02 -1.45 -4.22
N ASP A 490 21.22 -2.30 -4.83
CA ASP A 490 21.29 -2.59 -6.27
C ASP A 490 20.55 -1.55 -7.12
N GLY A 491 19.86 -0.59 -6.50
CA GLY A 491 19.06 0.42 -7.21
C GLY A 491 17.93 -0.19 -8.05
N LYS A 492 17.29 -1.26 -7.56
CA LYS A 492 16.21 -1.97 -8.27
C LYS A 492 14.88 -1.22 -8.13
N GLY A 493 14.04 -1.28 -9.17
CA GLY A 493 12.69 -0.72 -9.14
C GLY A 493 12.68 0.74 -8.67
N MET A 494 11.85 1.05 -7.69
CA MET A 494 11.68 2.41 -7.16
C MET A 494 12.92 2.99 -6.47
N TRP A 495 13.94 2.17 -6.23
CA TRP A 495 15.24 2.59 -5.68
C TRP A 495 16.23 3.02 -6.78
N SER A 496 15.88 2.80 -8.05
CA SER A 496 16.68 3.27 -9.19
C SER A 496 16.75 4.80 -9.22
N PRO A 497 17.93 5.40 -9.49
CA PRO A 497 18.05 6.84 -9.65
C PRO A 497 17.33 7.35 -10.92
N LYS A 498 16.99 6.46 -11.86
CA LYS A 498 16.32 6.79 -13.13
C LYS A 498 14.90 6.23 -13.11
N PRO A 499 13.86 7.07 -12.99
CA PRO A 499 12.48 6.62 -13.05
C PRO A 499 12.10 6.15 -14.47
N PRO A 500 11.18 5.18 -14.60
CA PRO A 500 10.65 4.77 -15.88
C PRO A 500 9.87 5.93 -16.52
N LYS A 501 9.85 5.97 -17.86
CA LYS A 501 8.99 6.91 -18.57
C LYS A 501 7.53 6.50 -18.33
N PRO A 502 6.64 7.42 -17.95
CA PRO A 502 5.23 7.10 -17.77
C PRO A 502 4.65 6.58 -19.08
N LYS A 503 4.07 5.37 -19.04
CA LYS A 503 3.37 4.78 -20.18
C LYS A 503 2.03 5.47 -20.31
N GLN A 504 1.91 6.37 -21.28
CA GLN A 504 0.65 7.04 -21.59
C GLN A 504 0.00 6.36 -22.78
N TYR A 505 -1.18 5.80 -22.56
CA TYR A 505 -1.97 5.22 -23.63
C TYR A 505 -2.85 6.29 -24.28
N GLN A 506 -2.75 6.43 -25.60
CA GLN A 506 -3.64 7.28 -26.38
C GLN A 506 -4.99 6.57 -26.56
N ASP A 507 -6.09 7.22 -26.17
CA ASP A 507 -7.43 6.69 -26.44
C ASP A 507 -7.79 6.97 -27.90
N TYR A 508 -7.92 5.91 -28.70
CA TYR A 508 -8.31 5.98 -30.10
C TYR A 508 -9.81 5.78 -30.30
N SER A 509 -10.55 5.39 -29.25
CA SER A 509 -12.01 5.29 -29.28
C SER A 509 -12.72 6.58 -28.90
N GLU A 510 -11.97 7.66 -28.64
CA GLU A 510 -12.51 8.98 -28.34
C GLU A 510 -13.36 9.55 -29.48
N ASN A 511 -12.96 9.31 -30.74
CA ASN A 511 -13.72 9.71 -31.91
C ASN A 511 -13.46 8.80 -33.11
N VAL A 512 -14.36 8.87 -34.10
CA VAL A 512 -14.34 8.03 -35.29
C VAL A 512 -13.10 8.27 -36.17
N GLN A 513 -12.56 9.49 -36.21
CA GLN A 513 -11.37 9.78 -37.03
C GLN A 513 -10.12 9.08 -36.49
N LYS A 514 -9.90 9.14 -35.18
CA LYS A 514 -8.82 8.40 -34.50
C LYS A 514 -9.01 6.90 -34.66
N ALA A 515 -10.24 6.41 -34.50
CA ALA A 515 -10.53 4.99 -34.67
C ALA A 515 -10.18 4.49 -36.08
N LYS A 516 -10.54 5.24 -37.12
CA LYS A 516 -10.21 4.91 -38.52
C LYS A 516 -8.71 4.79 -38.76
N LEU A 517 -7.92 5.72 -38.22
CA LEU A 517 -6.46 5.70 -38.36
C LEU A 517 -5.89 4.42 -37.75
N GLU A 518 -6.28 4.11 -36.51
CA GLU A 518 -5.72 2.98 -35.77
C GLU A 518 -6.24 1.62 -36.29
N VAL A 519 -7.48 1.53 -36.77
CA VAL A 519 -7.99 0.32 -37.44
C VAL A 519 -7.09 -0.05 -38.61
N SER A 520 -6.66 0.92 -39.41
CA SER A 520 -5.80 0.65 -40.59
C SER A 520 -4.43 0.06 -40.23
N VAL A 521 -3.95 0.34 -39.02
CA VAL A 521 -2.71 -0.20 -38.45
C VAL A 521 -2.95 -1.61 -37.91
N LEU A 522 -3.95 -1.77 -37.04
CA LEU A 522 -4.20 -3.01 -36.31
C LEU A 522 -4.74 -4.14 -37.19
N GLN A 523 -5.54 -3.80 -38.20
CA GLN A 523 -6.13 -4.77 -39.15
C GLN A 523 -5.06 -5.54 -39.94
N ARG A 524 -3.88 -4.94 -40.16
CA ARG A 524 -2.76 -5.57 -40.88
C ARG A 524 -1.96 -6.56 -40.03
N GLN A 525 -1.94 -6.36 -38.71
CA GLN A 525 -1.06 -7.12 -37.83
C GLN A 525 -1.62 -8.52 -37.54
N LYS A 526 -2.96 -8.66 -37.41
CA LYS A 526 -3.68 -9.88 -36.96
C LYS A 526 -3.16 -10.42 -35.62
N ARG A 527 -4.05 -10.87 -34.71
CA ARG A 527 -3.64 -11.43 -33.39
C ARG A 527 -2.72 -10.51 -32.58
N VAL A 528 -3.12 -9.25 -32.42
CA VAL A 528 -2.35 -8.24 -31.69
C VAL A 528 -2.37 -8.54 -30.18
N PRO A 529 -1.22 -8.69 -29.51
CA PRO A 529 -1.17 -8.86 -28.06
C PRO A 529 -1.69 -7.62 -27.33
N ALA A 530 -2.59 -7.83 -26.37
CA ALA A 530 -3.26 -6.76 -25.65
C ALA A 530 -3.62 -7.17 -24.22
N ILE A 531 -4.08 -6.21 -23.41
CA ILE A 531 -4.49 -6.41 -22.03
C ILE A 531 -5.90 -5.87 -21.86
N VAL A 532 -6.83 -6.67 -21.34
CA VAL A 532 -8.17 -6.18 -20.99
C VAL A 532 -8.06 -5.36 -19.71
N ASP A 533 -8.24 -4.05 -19.81
CA ASP A 533 -8.20 -3.15 -18.66
C ASP A 533 -9.54 -3.10 -17.91
N PHE A 534 -10.64 -3.15 -18.67
CA PHE A 534 -11.99 -3.09 -18.11
C PHE A 534 -13.01 -3.82 -18.98
N VAL A 535 -13.97 -4.49 -18.36
CA VAL A 535 -15.12 -5.12 -19.04
C VAL A 535 -16.31 -4.16 -18.92
N LYS A 536 -16.82 -3.66 -20.05
CA LYS A 536 -17.95 -2.71 -20.09
C LYS A 536 -19.31 -3.44 -20.15
N SER A 537 -19.34 -4.61 -20.81
CA SER A 537 -20.48 -5.53 -20.91
C SER A 537 -19.97 -6.87 -21.44
N GLY A 538 -20.85 -7.89 -21.55
CA GLY A 538 -20.48 -9.22 -22.06
C GLY A 538 -19.67 -9.20 -23.37
N SER A 539 -20.01 -8.30 -24.30
CA SER A 539 -19.32 -8.17 -25.61
C SER A 539 -18.49 -6.90 -25.81
N ARG A 540 -18.24 -6.08 -24.77
CA ARG A 540 -17.53 -4.79 -24.92
C ARG A 540 -16.46 -4.60 -23.86
N PHE A 541 -15.25 -4.24 -24.28
CA PHE A 541 -14.05 -4.20 -23.44
C PHE A 541 -13.27 -2.91 -23.65
N THR A 542 -12.68 -2.36 -22.60
CA THR A 542 -11.54 -1.45 -22.72
C THR A 542 -10.28 -2.31 -22.78
N VAL A 543 -9.51 -2.14 -23.84
CA VAL A 543 -8.31 -2.92 -24.11
C VAL A 543 -7.11 -1.98 -24.29
N LEU A 544 -5.99 -2.32 -23.68
CA LEU A 544 -4.71 -1.65 -23.85
C LEU A 544 -3.84 -2.46 -24.78
N VAL A 545 -3.21 -1.81 -25.75
CA VAL A 545 -2.26 -2.41 -26.69
C VAL A 545 -0.88 -1.80 -26.37
N PRO A 546 -0.06 -2.44 -25.52
CA PRO A 546 1.22 -1.89 -25.06
C PRO A 546 2.19 -1.52 -26.17
N ARG A 547 2.20 -2.31 -27.26
CA ARG A 547 3.12 -2.09 -28.40
C ARG A 547 2.85 -0.76 -29.11
N GLU A 548 1.58 -0.43 -29.29
CA GLU A 548 1.14 0.77 -30.02
C GLU A 548 0.86 1.95 -29.06
N ASN A 549 1.02 1.76 -27.75
CA ASN A 549 0.56 2.71 -26.72
C ASN A 549 -0.91 3.13 -26.95
N ALA A 550 -1.74 2.20 -27.41
CA ALA A 550 -3.13 2.47 -27.75
C ALA A 550 -4.09 1.95 -26.67
N LYS A 551 -5.15 2.73 -26.41
CA LYS A 551 -6.32 2.31 -25.63
C LYS A 551 -7.54 2.31 -26.55
N LEU A 552 -8.26 1.19 -26.55
CA LEU A 552 -9.36 0.92 -27.48
C LEU A 552 -10.60 0.46 -26.71
N THR A 553 -11.77 0.80 -27.23
CA THR A 553 -13.02 0.11 -26.89
C THR A 553 -13.25 -1.00 -27.91
N LEU A 554 -12.94 -2.24 -27.54
CA LEU A 554 -13.20 -3.43 -28.36
C LEU A 554 -14.67 -3.86 -28.24
N VAL A 555 -15.28 -4.21 -29.36
CA VAL A 555 -16.62 -4.78 -29.50
C VAL A 555 -16.47 -6.13 -30.20
N LEU A 556 -17.02 -7.19 -29.62
CA LEU A 556 -16.96 -8.52 -30.24
C LEU A 556 -17.82 -8.56 -31.52
N GLY A 557 -17.19 -8.87 -32.65
CA GLY A 557 -17.83 -9.06 -33.95
C GLY A 557 -18.50 -10.42 -34.06
N GLY A 558 -19.56 -10.49 -34.87
CA GLY A 558 -20.30 -11.70 -35.23
C GLY A 558 -21.30 -12.21 -34.19
N ILE A 559 -21.44 -11.52 -33.05
CA ILE A 559 -22.39 -11.88 -32.01
C ILE A 559 -23.17 -10.67 -31.47
N ARG A 560 -24.30 -10.93 -30.83
CA ARG A 560 -25.08 -9.98 -30.04
C ARG A 560 -25.23 -10.54 -28.63
N ALA A 561 -24.54 -9.94 -27.67
CA ALA A 561 -24.71 -10.26 -26.26
C ALA A 561 -25.84 -9.42 -25.64
N PRO A 562 -26.64 -9.99 -24.71
CA PRO A 562 -27.67 -9.25 -23.99
C PRO A 562 -27.04 -8.13 -23.16
N ARG A 563 -27.75 -7.00 -23.06
CA ARG A 563 -27.26 -5.83 -22.32
C ARG A 563 -27.40 -6.03 -20.81
N SER A 564 -26.29 -5.91 -20.08
CA SER A 564 -26.33 -5.73 -18.63
C SER A 564 -26.72 -4.30 -18.26
N ALA A 565 -27.33 -4.11 -17.09
CA ALA A 565 -27.55 -2.79 -16.52
C ALA A 565 -26.20 -2.05 -16.34
N ARG A 566 -26.11 -0.77 -16.75
CA ARG A 566 -24.88 0.03 -16.59
C ARG A 566 -24.96 1.03 -15.44
N SER A 567 -26.17 1.38 -15.01
CA SER A 567 -26.43 2.31 -13.92
C SER A 567 -27.51 1.76 -12.98
N PRO A 568 -27.52 2.16 -11.70
CA PRO A 568 -28.59 1.82 -10.76
C PRO A 568 -29.91 2.41 -11.27
N GLY A 569 -30.71 1.64 -12.01
CA GLY A 569 -31.97 2.08 -12.62
C GLY A 569 -32.25 1.57 -14.04
N GLU A 570 -31.24 1.06 -14.74
CA GLU A 570 -31.44 0.33 -16.01
C GLU A 570 -31.76 -1.14 -15.73
N ALA A 571 -32.74 -1.71 -16.43
CA ALA A 571 -32.98 -3.14 -16.39
C ALA A 571 -31.97 -3.88 -17.28
N SER A 572 -31.40 -4.97 -16.76
CA SER A 572 -30.65 -5.90 -17.59
C SER A 572 -31.61 -6.62 -18.52
N GLU A 573 -31.20 -6.84 -19.77
CA GLU A 573 -31.84 -7.86 -20.60
C GLU A 573 -31.62 -9.25 -19.96
N PRO A 574 -32.51 -10.23 -20.22
CA PRO A 574 -32.33 -11.59 -19.74
C PRO A 574 -30.92 -12.12 -20.07
N PHE A 575 -30.26 -12.71 -19.08
CA PHE A 575 -28.89 -13.23 -19.17
C PHE A 575 -27.80 -12.16 -19.43
N GLY A 576 -28.13 -10.87 -19.41
CA GLY A 576 -27.21 -9.76 -19.62
C GLY A 576 -26.15 -9.63 -18.51
N GLN A 577 -26.56 -9.79 -17.25
CA GLN A 577 -25.65 -9.73 -16.12
C GLN A 577 -24.71 -10.94 -16.09
N GLU A 578 -25.23 -12.13 -16.40
CA GLU A 578 -24.51 -13.39 -16.47
C GLU A 578 -23.44 -13.35 -17.58
N ALA A 579 -23.77 -12.79 -18.75
CA ALA A 579 -22.81 -12.53 -19.83
C ALA A 579 -21.69 -11.58 -19.39
N HIS A 580 -22.03 -10.52 -18.64
CA HIS A 580 -21.06 -9.58 -18.10
C HIS A 580 -20.17 -10.23 -17.03
N ASP A 581 -20.73 -11.01 -16.12
CA ASP A 581 -20.01 -11.70 -15.05
C ASP A 581 -19.05 -12.75 -15.61
N LEU A 582 -19.44 -13.48 -16.67
CA LEU A 582 -18.57 -14.40 -17.38
C LEU A 582 -17.39 -13.65 -18.05
N ALA A 583 -17.67 -12.53 -18.71
CA ALA A 583 -16.63 -11.68 -19.29
C ALA A 583 -15.66 -11.11 -18.24
N ASN A 584 -16.16 -10.65 -17.09
CA ASN A 584 -15.32 -10.23 -15.96
C ASN A 584 -14.45 -11.40 -15.45
N ARG A 585 -15.03 -12.58 -15.26
CA ARG A 585 -14.33 -13.76 -14.76
C ARG A 585 -13.23 -14.25 -15.71
N ARG A 586 -13.48 -14.26 -17.02
CA ARG A 586 -12.57 -14.84 -18.01
C ARG A 586 -11.55 -13.84 -18.53
N CYS A 587 -11.93 -12.57 -18.69
CA CYS A 587 -11.14 -11.62 -19.46
C CYS A 587 -10.52 -10.48 -18.64
N MET A 588 -11.11 -10.07 -17.52
CA MET A 588 -10.64 -8.90 -16.76
C MET A 588 -9.15 -9.01 -16.38
N GLN A 589 -8.36 -7.98 -16.75
CA GLN A 589 -6.90 -7.91 -16.50
C GLN A 589 -6.06 -9.04 -17.11
N ARG A 590 -6.62 -9.85 -18.01
CA ARG A 590 -5.87 -10.90 -18.71
C ARG A 590 -5.09 -10.34 -19.89
N ASP A 591 -3.95 -10.97 -20.14
CA ASP A 591 -3.29 -10.89 -21.44
C ASP A 591 -4.15 -11.65 -22.45
N VAL A 592 -4.47 -10.97 -23.56
CA VAL A 592 -5.33 -11.46 -24.63
C VAL A 592 -4.68 -11.17 -25.97
N GLU A 593 -5.19 -11.80 -27.03
CA GLU A 593 -4.90 -11.40 -28.39
C GLU A 593 -6.17 -10.84 -29.02
N ILE A 594 -6.05 -9.75 -29.76
CA ILE A 594 -7.19 -9.14 -30.44
C ILE A 594 -6.99 -9.17 -31.96
N ASP A 595 -8.07 -9.37 -32.70
CA ASP A 595 -8.06 -9.31 -34.16
C ASP A 595 -9.09 -8.29 -34.63
N ILE A 596 -8.62 -7.14 -35.11
CA ILE A 596 -9.45 -5.98 -35.46
C ILE A 596 -9.85 -6.06 -36.92
N GLN A 597 -11.15 -5.91 -37.17
CA GLN A 597 -11.73 -5.97 -38.52
C GLN A 597 -12.17 -4.59 -39.01
N THR A 598 -12.89 -3.85 -38.17
CA THR A 598 -13.44 -2.54 -38.53
C THR A 598 -13.76 -1.71 -37.27
N HIS A 599 -14.50 -0.62 -37.42
CA HIS A 599 -15.00 0.21 -36.34
C HIS A 599 -16.52 0.44 -36.46
N ASP A 600 -17.17 0.76 -35.34
CA ASP A 600 -18.56 1.20 -35.28
C ASP A 600 -18.68 2.73 -35.50
N LYS A 601 -19.92 3.22 -35.54
CA LYS A 601 -20.21 4.65 -35.77
C LYS A 601 -19.79 5.59 -34.63
N VAL A 602 -19.41 5.04 -33.48
CA VAL A 602 -19.04 5.80 -32.27
C VAL A 602 -17.56 5.61 -31.89
N GLY A 603 -16.76 4.96 -32.73
CA GLY A 603 -15.31 4.75 -32.51
C GLY A 603 -14.95 3.49 -31.72
N GLY A 604 -15.89 2.56 -31.52
CA GLY A 604 -15.61 1.21 -31.03
C GLY A 604 -15.00 0.34 -32.12
N PHE A 605 -14.01 -0.48 -31.75
CA PHE A 605 -13.30 -1.36 -32.67
C PHE A 605 -13.99 -2.72 -32.71
N ILE A 606 -14.51 -3.11 -33.87
CA ILE A 606 -15.17 -4.40 -34.06
C ILE A 606 -14.11 -5.44 -34.39
N GLY A 607 -14.08 -6.51 -33.61
CA GLY A 607 -13.06 -7.54 -33.77
C GLY A 607 -13.29 -8.75 -32.88
N THR A 608 -12.26 -9.57 -32.76
CA THR A 608 -12.26 -10.79 -31.95
C THR A 608 -11.35 -10.63 -30.75
N LEU A 609 -11.76 -11.19 -29.62
CA LEU A 609 -10.92 -11.32 -28.43
C LEU A 609 -10.60 -12.79 -28.20
N TYR A 610 -9.31 -13.09 -28.07
CA TYR A 610 -8.82 -14.40 -27.70
C TYR A 610 -8.24 -14.38 -26.31
N VAL A 611 -8.76 -15.22 -25.43
CA VAL A 611 -8.24 -15.42 -24.08
C VAL A 611 -7.76 -16.85 -23.97
N ASN A 612 -6.50 -17.07 -23.57
CA ASN A 612 -5.87 -18.40 -23.57
C ASN A 612 -5.99 -19.14 -24.93
N LYS A 613 -5.85 -18.41 -26.05
CA LYS A 613 -6.01 -18.91 -27.43
C LYS A 613 -7.43 -19.33 -27.84
N GLU A 614 -8.42 -19.12 -26.97
CA GLU A 614 -9.82 -19.43 -27.23
C GLU A 614 -10.60 -18.17 -27.61
N ASP A 615 -11.46 -18.27 -28.64
CA ASP A 615 -12.33 -17.16 -29.07
C ASP A 615 -13.42 -16.92 -28.02
N PHE A 616 -13.38 -15.75 -27.37
CA PHE A 616 -14.33 -15.43 -26.31
C PHE A 616 -15.76 -15.22 -26.82
N ALA A 617 -15.95 -14.80 -28.07
CA ALA A 617 -17.28 -14.67 -28.66
C ALA A 617 -17.94 -16.06 -28.82
N LYS A 618 -17.15 -17.05 -29.22
CA LYS A 618 -17.58 -18.46 -29.26
C LYS A 618 -17.95 -18.97 -27.87
N VAL A 619 -17.16 -18.66 -26.84
CA VAL A 619 -17.47 -19.05 -25.45
C VAL A 619 -18.83 -18.50 -25.00
N LEU A 620 -19.14 -17.24 -25.33
CA LEU A 620 -20.45 -16.65 -25.03
C LEU A 620 -21.60 -17.38 -25.73
N LEU A 621 -21.41 -17.78 -27.00
CA LEU A 621 -22.40 -18.55 -27.75
C LEU A 621 -22.59 -19.95 -27.15
N GLU A 622 -21.53 -20.67 -26.81
CA GLU A 622 -21.60 -22.03 -26.24
C GLU A 622 -22.25 -22.08 -24.84
N GLU A 623 -22.18 -20.99 -24.07
CA GLU A 623 -22.89 -20.86 -22.79
C GLU A 623 -24.31 -20.31 -22.95
N GLY A 624 -24.76 -20.01 -24.18
CA GLY A 624 -26.08 -19.44 -24.44
C GLY A 624 -26.24 -18.01 -23.93
N LEU A 625 -25.14 -17.26 -23.83
CA LEU A 625 -25.09 -15.88 -23.32
C LEU A 625 -24.91 -14.85 -24.44
N ALA A 626 -25.05 -15.26 -25.70
CA ALA A 626 -25.11 -14.41 -26.89
C ALA A 626 -25.87 -15.13 -28.01
N THR A 627 -26.30 -14.37 -29.01
CA THR A 627 -26.82 -14.90 -30.29
C THR A 627 -25.90 -14.53 -31.45
N VAL A 628 -25.94 -15.31 -32.53
CA VAL A 628 -25.16 -15.04 -33.75
C VAL A 628 -25.73 -13.83 -34.48
N HIS A 629 -24.86 -12.91 -34.87
CA HIS A 629 -25.21 -11.82 -35.78
C HIS A 629 -24.71 -12.15 -37.19
N ALA A 630 -25.54 -12.81 -37.99
CA ALA A 630 -25.19 -13.43 -39.28
C ALA A 630 -24.27 -12.58 -40.16
N TYR A 631 -24.69 -11.36 -40.52
CA TYR A 631 -23.90 -10.45 -41.37
C TYR A 631 -22.49 -10.16 -40.83
N SER A 632 -22.36 -10.01 -39.51
CA SER A 632 -21.06 -9.72 -38.89
C SER A 632 -20.22 -10.99 -38.73
N ALA A 633 -20.87 -12.14 -38.54
CA ALA A 633 -20.22 -13.44 -38.46
C ALA A 633 -19.65 -13.85 -39.83
N GLU A 634 -20.38 -13.57 -40.91
CA GLU A 634 -19.92 -13.72 -42.30
C GLU A 634 -18.73 -12.81 -42.62
N GLN A 635 -18.82 -11.51 -42.29
CA GLN A 635 -17.72 -10.58 -42.50
C GLN A 635 -16.44 -10.97 -41.73
N SER A 636 -16.58 -11.63 -40.58
CA SER A 636 -15.45 -12.14 -39.80
C SER A 636 -14.90 -13.49 -40.30
N GLY A 637 -15.59 -14.14 -41.25
CA GLY A 637 -15.25 -15.48 -41.74
C GLY A 637 -15.49 -16.60 -40.72
N ARG A 638 -16.29 -16.36 -39.67
CA ARG A 638 -16.52 -17.31 -38.57
C ARG A 638 -17.97 -17.78 -38.42
N ALA A 639 -18.81 -17.46 -39.40
CA ALA A 639 -20.23 -17.86 -39.40
C ALA A 639 -20.42 -19.35 -39.03
N ASN A 640 -19.72 -20.27 -39.68
CA ASN A 640 -19.85 -21.70 -39.43
C ASN A 640 -19.55 -22.09 -37.97
N GLU A 641 -18.49 -21.55 -37.38
CA GLU A 641 -18.12 -21.85 -35.99
C GLU A 641 -19.11 -21.26 -35.00
N TYR A 642 -19.61 -20.06 -35.27
CA TYR A 642 -20.54 -19.36 -34.39
C TYR A 642 -21.93 -19.99 -34.42
N PHE A 643 -22.46 -20.33 -35.60
CA PHE A 643 -23.72 -21.06 -35.71
C PHE A 643 -23.63 -22.45 -35.08
N ALA A 644 -22.50 -23.16 -35.23
CA ALA A 644 -22.31 -24.44 -34.55
C ALA A 644 -22.29 -24.29 -33.02
N ALA A 645 -21.64 -23.24 -32.49
CA ALA A 645 -21.61 -22.94 -31.06
C ALA A 645 -22.99 -22.58 -30.51
N GLU A 646 -23.76 -21.76 -31.23
CA GLU A 646 -25.13 -21.39 -30.86
C GLU A 646 -26.05 -22.60 -30.89
N LYS A 647 -25.98 -23.43 -31.95
CA LYS A 647 -26.75 -24.68 -32.04
C LYS A 647 -26.48 -25.60 -30.84
N LYS A 648 -25.22 -25.75 -30.45
CA LYS A 648 -24.85 -26.53 -29.26
C LYS A 648 -25.47 -25.99 -27.97
N ALA A 649 -25.60 -24.67 -27.84
CA ALA A 649 -26.25 -24.06 -26.69
C ALA A 649 -27.78 -24.19 -26.72
N LYS A 650 -28.40 -24.15 -27.90
CA LYS A 650 -29.82 -24.45 -28.13
C LYS A 650 -30.15 -25.90 -27.75
N ASP A 651 -29.40 -26.85 -28.30
CA ASP A 651 -29.56 -28.28 -28.02
C ASP A 651 -29.40 -28.59 -26.51
N ALA A 652 -28.52 -27.85 -25.83
CA ALA A 652 -28.28 -27.97 -24.39
C ALA A 652 -29.20 -27.11 -23.52
N ARG A 653 -30.13 -26.33 -24.11
CA ARG A 653 -31.04 -25.39 -23.43
C ARG A 653 -30.34 -24.47 -22.42
N LYS A 654 -29.20 -23.91 -22.81
CA LYS A 654 -28.39 -23.04 -21.95
C LYS A 654 -28.78 -21.57 -22.09
N GLY A 655 -28.78 -20.84 -20.97
CA GLY A 655 -28.92 -19.38 -20.95
C GLY A 655 -30.17 -18.89 -21.67
N LEU A 656 -29.98 -18.06 -22.70
CA LEU A 656 -31.03 -17.53 -23.57
C LEU A 656 -31.93 -18.62 -24.16
N TRP A 657 -31.44 -19.87 -24.26
CA TRP A 657 -32.14 -21.00 -24.85
C TRP A 657 -32.81 -21.93 -23.82
N HIS A 658 -32.89 -21.56 -22.54
CA HIS A 658 -33.52 -22.43 -21.52
C HIS A 658 -34.98 -22.80 -21.85
N ASP A 659 -35.72 -21.86 -22.44
CA ASP A 659 -37.10 -22.04 -22.90
C ASP A 659 -37.21 -22.34 -24.41
N TRP A 660 -36.09 -22.66 -25.07
CA TRP A 660 -36.09 -22.93 -26.51
C TRP A 660 -36.88 -24.20 -26.85
N ASP A 661 -37.78 -24.10 -27.81
CA ASP A 661 -38.64 -25.19 -28.26
C ASP A 661 -38.35 -25.49 -29.74
N PRO A 662 -37.76 -26.67 -30.06
CA PRO A 662 -37.50 -27.08 -31.43
C PRO A 662 -38.75 -27.09 -32.31
N SER A 663 -39.95 -27.24 -31.72
CA SER A 663 -41.23 -27.24 -32.46
C SER A 663 -41.56 -25.87 -33.06
N LYS A 664 -41.14 -24.79 -32.39
CA LYS A 664 -41.30 -23.42 -32.88
C LYS A 664 -40.32 -23.11 -34.00
N GLU A 665 -39.10 -23.63 -33.90
CA GLU A 665 -38.11 -23.51 -34.97
C GLU A 665 -38.39 -24.45 -36.15
N ALA A 666 -38.97 -25.63 -35.95
CA ALA A 666 -39.37 -26.52 -37.04
C ALA A 666 -40.58 -25.99 -37.83
N ALA A 667 -41.48 -25.25 -37.17
CA ALA A 667 -42.52 -24.47 -37.85
C ALA A 667 -41.95 -23.27 -38.63
N GLU A 668 -40.79 -22.75 -38.23
CA GLU A 668 -40.05 -21.70 -38.92
C GLU A 668 -39.06 -22.24 -39.99
N ALA A 669 -38.61 -23.51 -39.89
CA ALA A 669 -37.58 -24.13 -40.73
C ALA A 669 -38.10 -24.89 -41.96
N GLU A 670 -39.43 -25.02 -42.15
CA GLU A 670 -39.99 -25.38 -43.47
C GLU A 670 -39.95 -24.20 -44.46
N VAL A 671 -39.39 -23.05 -44.06
CA VAL A 671 -39.16 -21.91 -44.92
C VAL A 671 -37.66 -21.54 -44.89
N GLU A 672 -36.84 -22.34 -45.57
CA GLU A 672 -35.43 -21.99 -45.85
C GLU A 672 -35.30 -21.34 -47.25
N PRO A 673 -34.29 -20.46 -47.44
CA PRO A 673 -34.43 -19.24 -48.21
C PRO A 673 -33.86 -19.35 -49.63
N VAL A 674 -34.52 -18.68 -50.58
CA VAL A 674 -33.89 -18.27 -51.83
C VAL A 674 -33.80 -16.74 -51.83
N ASN A 675 -32.59 -16.25 -52.03
CA ASN A 675 -32.27 -14.84 -52.28
C ASN A 675 -33.27 -14.20 -53.24
N GLY A 676 -34.03 -13.23 -52.75
CA GLY A 676 -35.04 -12.49 -53.51
C GLY A 676 -36.23 -12.22 -52.61
N ALA A 677 -36.74 -11.00 -52.63
CA ALA A 677 -37.86 -10.56 -51.79
C ALA A 677 -39.06 -11.53 -51.86
N GLU A 678 -39.66 -11.88 -50.72
CA GLU A 678 -40.90 -11.27 -50.24
C GLU A 678 -41.25 -11.82 -48.84
N THR A 679 -41.68 -10.88 -48.01
CA THR A 679 -42.20 -11.00 -46.64
C THR A 679 -43.47 -11.84 -46.57
N GLU A 680 -43.56 -12.74 -45.59
CA GLU A 680 -44.83 -13.00 -44.92
C GLU A 680 -44.77 -12.59 -43.45
N ALA A 681 -45.93 -12.17 -42.96
CA ALA A 681 -46.10 -11.01 -42.10
C ALA A 681 -45.71 -11.26 -40.64
N VAL A 682 -44.81 -10.41 -40.12
CA VAL A 682 -44.79 -10.13 -38.69
C VAL A 682 -46.09 -9.40 -38.39
N GLU A 683 -47.04 -10.07 -37.72
CA GLU A 683 -48.29 -9.42 -37.30
C GLU A 683 -47.95 -8.14 -36.53
N ARG A 684 -48.55 -7.02 -36.97
CA ARG A 684 -48.39 -5.71 -36.34
C ARG A 684 -48.77 -5.82 -34.86
N ARG A 685 -47.83 -5.46 -33.98
CA ARG A 685 -48.01 -5.48 -32.53
C ARG A 685 -49.20 -4.60 -32.13
N LYS A 686 -50.17 -5.19 -31.43
CA LYS A 686 -51.33 -4.52 -30.82
C LYS A 686 -50.97 -4.12 -29.39
N ASP A 687 -50.39 -2.94 -29.21
CA ASP A 687 -50.00 -2.38 -27.91
C ASP A 687 -50.68 -1.01 -27.76
N TYR A 688 -51.97 -1.04 -27.45
CA TYR A 688 -52.79 0.14 -27.28
C TYR A 688 -52.67 0.69 -25.87
N ARG A 689 -52.42 2.00 -25.76
CA ARG A 689 -52.31 2.71 -24.49
C ARG A 689 -53.07 4.01 -24.57
N ASP A 690 -53.88 4.28 -23.55
CA ASP A 690 -54.48 5.60 -23.39
C ASP A 690 -53.36 6.60 -23.05
N VAL A 691 -53.28 7.70 -23.79
CA VAL A 691 -52.22 8.70 -23.68
C VAL A 691 -52.77 10.12 -23.86
N MET A 692 -52.01 11.08 -23.36
CA MET A 692 -52.17 12.50 -23.67
C MET A 692 -50.85 13.03 -24.21
N VAL A 693 -50.90 13.78 -25.31
CA VAL A 693 -49.72 14.48 -25.85
C VAL A 693 -49.55 15.77 -25.06
N THR A 694 -48.39 15.95 -24.43
CA THR A 694 -48.11 17.11 -23.56
C THR A 694 -47.19 18.13 -24.19
N TYR A 695 -46.43 17.75 -25.21
CA TYR A 695 -45.55 18.65 -25.92
C TYR A 695 -45.28 18.13 -27.33
N VAL A 696 -45.26 19.04 -28.29
CA VAL A 696 -44.83 18.81 -29.67
C VAL A 696 -43.60 19.67 -29.90
N ASP A 697 -42.49 19.05 -30.25
CA ASP A 697 -41.22 19.72 -30.47
C ASP A 697 -41.27 20.54 -31.77
N PRO A 698 -41.10 21.87 -31.73
CA PRO A 698 -41.27 22.73 -32.90
C PRO A 698 -40.17 22.54 -33.95
N THR A 699 -39.05 21.91 -33.59
CA THR A 699 -37.91 21.74 -34.49
C THR A 699 -37.87 20.37 -35.16
N SER A 700 -38.70 19.43 -34.73
CA SER A 700 -38.61 18.04 -35.18
C SER A 700 -39.94 17.29 -35.25
N ALA A 701 -41.06 17.90 -34.84
CA ALA A 701 -42.38 17.27 -34.71
C ALA A 701 -42.39 16.00 -33.84
N ARG A 702 -41.36 15.80 -33.01
CA ARG A 702 -41.34 14.75 -31.98
C ARG A 702 -42.32 15.11 -30.88
N ILE A 703 -42.92 14.11 -30.26
CA ILE A 703 -43.95 14.33 -29.25
C ILE A 703 -43.52 13.79 -27.89
N LYS A 704 -44.09 14.39 -26.85
CA LYS A 704 -44.02 13.89 -25.47
C LYS A 704 -45.40 13.41 -25.09
N ILE A 705 -45.47 12.19 -24.57
CA ILE A 705 -46.74 11.57 -24.16
C ILE A 705 -46.70 11.20 -22.69
N GLN A 706 -47.83 11.41 -22.02
CA GLN A 706 -48.13 10.85 -20.71
C GLN A 706 -49.09 9.68 -20.89
N GLN A 707 -48.82 8.54 -20.26
CA GLN A 707 -49.75 7.41 -20.26
C GLN A 707 -50.87 7.63 -19.25
N ILE A 708 -52.11 7.59 -19.71
CA ILE A 708 -53.32 7.76 -18.90
C ILE A 708 -53.54 6.50 -18.05
N GLY A 709 -53.88 6.70 -16.78
CA GLY A 709 -54.11 5.64 -15.81
C GLY A 709 -53.52 6.01 -14.45
N THR A 710 -52.96 5.02 -13.76
CA THR A 710 -52.40 5.19 -12.40
C THR A 710 -51.23 6.20 -12.35
N GLY A 711 -50.51 6.38 -13.46
CA GLY A 711 -49.41 7.36 -13.56
C GLY A 711 -49.91 8.80 -13.54
N THR A 712 -50.96 9.10 -14.28
CA THR A 712 -51.58 10.44 -14.34
C THR A 712 -52.25 10.80 -13.02
N SER A 713 -52.95 9.86 -12.36
CA SER A 713 -53.55 10.14 -11.04
C SER A 713 -52.48 10.44 -9.99
N ALA A 714 -51.38 9.67 -9.97
CA ALA A 714 -50.25 9.91 -9.10
C ALA A 714 -49.54 11.24 -9.41
N LEU A 715 -49.47 11.63 -10.69
CA LEU A 715 -48.94 12.93 -11.09
C LEU A 715 -49.84 14.08 -10.61
N THR A 716 -51.16 13.96 -10.74
CA THR A 716 -52.12 14.96 -10.26
C THR A 716 -52.01 15.14 -8.74
N GLU A 717 -51.97 14.04 -7.98
CA GLU A 717 -51.75 14.08 -6.53
C GLU A 717 -50.40 14.72 -6.17
N LEU A 718 -49.33 14.32 -6.88
CA LEU A 718 -48.00 14.89 -6.67
C LEU A 718 -47.98 16.38 -6.97
N MET A 719 -48.56 16.82 -8.09
CA MET A 719 -48.57 18.23 -8.48
C MET A 719 -49.43 19.08 -7.53
N SER A 720 -50.53 18.54 -7.01
CA SER A 720 -51.30 19.19 -5.94
C SER A 720 -50.45 19.40 -4.68
N ALA A 721 -49.79 18.34 -4.19
CA ALA A 721 -48.89 18.43 -3.05
C ALA A 721 -47.67 19.33 -3.32
N PHE A 722 -47.14 19.33 -4.54
CA PHE A 722 -46.00 20.13 -4.98
C PHE A 722 -46.34 21.62 -4.97
N ARG A 723 -47.50 21.99 -5.54
CA ARG A 723 -48.03 23.35 -5.50
C ARG A 723 -48.24 23.82 -4.05
N SER A 724 -48.93 23.02 -3.23
CA SER A 724 -49.14 23.36 -1.80
C SER A 724 -47.82 23.53 -1.04
N PHE A 725 -46.81 22.70 -1.32
CA PHE A 725 -45.50 22.82 -0.70
C PHE A 725 -44.80 24.13 -1.09
N HIS A 726 -44.81 24.50 -2.38
CA HIS A 726 -44.11 25.68 -2.87
C HIS A 726 -44.85 27.01 -2.60
N LEU A 727 -46.14 26.97 -2.27
CA LEU A 727 -46.91 28.12 -1.78
C LEU A 727 -46.51 28.56 -0.36
N ASN A 728 -45.98 27.65 0.46
CA ASN A 728 -45.53 27.98 1.80
C ASN A 728 -44.20 28.77 1.75
N LYS A 729 -44.19 30.00 2.27
CA LYS A 729 -42.99 30.86 2.33
C LYS A 729 -41.81 30.22 3.07
N ALA A 730 -42.06 29.32 4.01
CA ALA A 730 -40.99 28.58 4.70
C ALA A 730 -40.15 27.71 3.75
N ASN A 731 -40.69 27.36 2.58
CA ASN A 731 -40.05 26.51 1.57
C ASN A 731 -39.45 27.33 0.40
N ASP A 732 -39.24 28.63 0.59
CA ASP A 732 -38.60 29.51 -0.40
C ASP A 732 -37.06 29.46 -0.31
N THR A 733 -36.50 28.25 -0.39
CA THR A 733 -35.05 28.04 -0.32
C THR A 733 -34.44 28.14 -1.72
N PRO A 734 -33.53 29.10 -1.98
CA PRO A 734 -32.85 29.18 -3.27
C PRO A 734 -31.87 28.02 -3.47
N LEU A 735 -31.38 27.84 -4.70
CA LEU A 735 -30.30 26.88 -4.97
C LEU A 735 -29.05 27.22 -4.14
N PRO A 736 -28.35 26.23 -3.56
CA PRO A 736 -27.14 26.45 -2.75
C PRO A 736 -25.91 26.90 -3.56
N GLY A 737 -26.02 26.91 -4.89
CA GLY A 737 -24.97 27.33 -5.81
C GLY A 737 -25.40 27.16 -7.27
N PRO A 738 -24.48 27.35 -8.23
CA PRO A 738 -24.78 27.20 -9.65
C PRO A 738 -25.29 25.78 -9.98
N PRO A 739 -26.46 25.64 -10.63
CA PRO A 739 -27.02 24.34 -10.99
C PRO A 739 -26.11 23.58 -11.96
N LYS A 740 -26.08 22.25 -11.87
CA LYS A 740 -25.28 21.38 -12.74
C LYS A 740 -26.14 20.73 -13.81
N ALA A 741 -25.58 20.55 -15.01
CA ALA A 741 -26.23 19.77 -16.06
C ALA A 741 -26.55 18.35 -15.53
N GLY A 742 -27.80 17.93 -15.70
CA GLY A 742 -28.32 16.66 -15.21
C GLY A 742 -28.96 16.72 -13.82
N GLU A 743 -28.81 17.80 -13.06
CA GLU A 743 -29.39 17.99 -11.71
C GLU A 743 -30.92 18.15 -11.77
N TYR A 744 -31.63 17.52 -10.82
CA TYR A 744 -33.07 17.68 -10.66
C TYR A 744 -33.39 18.87 -9.74
N VAL A 745 -34.30 19.73 -10.19
CA VAL A 745 -34.69 20.96 -9.51
C VAL A 745 -36.20 21.12 -9.55
N ALA A 746 -36.74 21.93 -8.65
CA ALA A 746 -38.06 22.52 -8.81
C ALA A 746 -37.89 23.79 -9.66
N ALA A 747 -38.66 23.91 -10.74
CA ALA A 747 -38.62 25.06 -11.63
C ALA A 747 -39.99 25.73 -11.71
N LYS A 748 -40.02 27.06 -11.62
CA LYS A 748 -41.25 27.83 -11.70
C LYS A 748 -41.54 28.17 -13.17
N PHE A 749 -42.54 27.52 -13.76
CA PHE A 749 -42.90 27.66 -15.16
C PHE A 749 -43.35 29.09 -15.48
N SER A 750 -42.85 29.65 -16.58
CA SER A 750 -43.03 31.07 -16.89
C SER A 750 -44.46 31.43 -17.26
N GLU A 751 -45.20 30.52 -17.89
CA GLU A 751 -46.54 30.75 -18.44
C GLU A 751 -47.64 30.82 -17.37
N ASP A 752 -47.63 29.88 -16.41
CA ASP A 752 -48.66 29.79 -15.36
C ASP A 752 -48.16 30.25 -13.97
N GLY A 753 -46.84 30.37 -13.78
CA GLY A 753 -46.25 30.71 -12.50
C GLY A 753 -46.28 29.60 -11.45
N ASP A 754 -46.61 28.36 -11.83
CA ASP A 754 -46.59 27.21 -10.94
C ASP A 754 -45.22 26.51 -10.91
N TRP A 755 -45.00 25.71 -9.86
CA TRP A 755 -43.77 24.94 -9.71
C TRP A 755 -43.93 23.54 -10.27
N TYR A 756 -42.90 23.07 -10.95
CA TYR A 756 -42.85 21.74 -11.56
C TYR A 756 -41.51 21.07 -11.30
N ARG A 757 -41.49 19.73 -11.41
CA ARG A 757 -40.24 18.97 -11.40
C ARG A 757 -39.52 19.15 -12.72
N ALA A 758 -38.25 19.50 -12.67
CA ALA A 758 -37.44 19.73 -13.84
C ALA A 758 -36.03 19.14 -13.70
N ARG A 759 -35.34 19.03 -14.83
CA ARG A 759 -33.94 18.63 -14.92
C ARG A 759 -33.17 19.68 -15.70
N VAL A 760 -32.04 20.12 -15.14
CA VAL A 760 -31.15 21.09 -15.79
C VAL A 760 -30.50 20.45 -17.00
N ARG A 761 -30.72 21.01 -18.20
CA ARG A 761 -30.08 20.59 -19.46
C ARG A 761 -28.72 21.27 -19.62
N ARG A 762 -28.70 22.59 -19.44
CA ARG A 762 -27.53 23.45 -19.60
C ARG A 762 -27.60 24.61 -18.61
N ASN A 763 -26.45 25.07 -18.14
CA ASN A 763 -26.34 26.24 -17.26
C ASN A 763 -25.50 27.33 -17.95
N ASP A 764 -26.08 28.51 -18.11
CA ASP A 764 -25.39 29.75 -18.49
C ASP A 764 -25.04 30.52 -17.21
N ARG A 765 -23.79 30.36 -16.77
CA ARG A 765 -23.31 30.97 -15.51
C ARG A 765 -23.13 32.47 -15.60
N GLU A 766 -22.86 33.00 -16.80
CA GLU A 766 -22.65 34.44 -17.00
C GLU A 766 -23.99 35.18 -16.86
N LYS A 767 -25.05 34.61 -17.43
CA LYS A 767 -26.41 35.18 -17.34
C LYS A 767 -27.20 34.75 -16.11
N GLN A 768 -26.63 33.87 -15.27
CA GLN A 768 -27.32 33.22 -14.15
C GLN A 768 -28.66 32.59 -14.57
N GLN A 769 -28.66 31.93 -15.72
CA GLN A 769 -29.81 31.27 -16.31
C GLN A 769 -29.51 29.79 -16.53
N ALA A 770 -30.52 28.94 -16.44
CA ALA A 770 -30.41 27.54 -16.79
C ALA A 770 -31.55 27.14 -17.72
N GLU A 771 -31.20 26.35 -18.72
CA GLU A 771 -32.17 25.64 -19.56
C GLU A 771 -32.65 24.41 -18.78
N VAL A 772 -33.95 24.34 -18.53
CA VAL A 772 -34.58 23.26 -17.77
C VAL A 772 -35.55 22.49 -18.64
N LEU A 773 -35.60 21.17 -18.47
CA LEU A 773 -36.60 20.29 -19.05
C LEU A 773 -37.61 19.91 -17.96
N TYR A 774 -38.88 20.20 -18.16
CA TYR A 774 -39.96 19.73 -17.29
C TYR A 774 -40.15 18.24 -17.47
N ILE A 775 -39.75 17.44 -16.49
CA ILE A 775 -39.62 15.98 -16.68
C ILE A 775 -40.96 15.26 -16.78
N ASP A 776 -42.03 15.90 -16.33
CA ASP A 776 -43.38 15.33 -16.36
C ASP A 776 -44.17 15.73 -17.61
N TYR A 777 -43.83 16.84 -18.27
CA TYR A 777 -44.55 17.38 -19.43
C TYR A 777 -43.71 17.44 -20.73
N GLY A 778 -42.38 17.47 -20.57
CA GLY A 778 -41.40 17.29 -21.64
C GLY A 778 -41.02 18.54 -22.41
N ASN A 779 -41.70 19.67 -22.18
CA ASN A 779 -41.29 20.99 -22.66
C ASN A 779 -40.04 21.50 -21.92
N SER A 780 -39.33 22.44 -22.54
CA SER A 780 -38.13 23.08 -21.96
C SER A 780 -38.22 24.60 -22.05
N GLU A 781 -37.56 25.30 -21.12
CA GLU A 781 -37.40 26.76 -21.20
C GLU A 781 -36.12 27.21 -20.51
N VAL A 782 -35.70 28.45 -20.77
CA VAL A 782 -34.55 29.08 -20.09
C VAL A 782 -35.05 29.96 -18.95
N LEU A 783 -34.69 29.61 -17.72
CA LEU A 783 -35.10 30.34 -16.52
C LEU A 783 -33.91 30.97 -15.79
N PRO A 784 -34.07 32.15 -15.17
CA PRO A 784 -33.11 32.64 -14.18
C PRO A 784 -33.06 31.73 -12.96
N TRP A 785 -31.90 31.62 -12.31
CA TRP A 785 -31.73 30.78 -11.12
C TRP A 785 -32.69 31.14 -9.97
N SER A 786 -33.17 32.39 -9.94
CA SER A 786 -34.20 32.85 -8.98
C SER A 786 -35.55 32.12 -9.09
N ARG A 787 -35.80 31.45 -10.22
CA ARG A 787 -36.99 30.63 -10.46
C ARG A 787 -36.73 29.14 -10.27
N LEU A 788 -35.59 28.77 -9.68
CA LEU A 788 -35.19 27.40 -9.40
C LEU A 788 -35.03 27.18 -7.89
N ARG A 789 -35.46 26.03 -7.40
CA ARG A 789 -35.25 25.57 -6.03
C ARG A 789 -34.72 24.13 -6.01
N PRO A 790 -34.03 23.70 -4.94
CA PRO A 790 -33.62 22.31 -4.80
C PRO A 790 -34.84 21.37 -4.75
N LEU A 791 -34.73 20.21 -5.41
CA LEU A 791 -35.71 19.13 -5.30
C LEU A 791 -35.27 18.09 -4.26
N SER A 792 -35.17 18.49 -2.99
CA SER A 792 -34.57 17.68 -1.92
C SER A 792 -35.57 16.81 -1.16
N GLN A 793 -36.86 17.10 -1.27
CA GLN A 793 -37.92 16.44 -0.52
C GLN A 793 -38.20 15.04 -1.08
N PRO A 794 -38.05 13.95 -0.29
CA PRO A 794 -38.20 12.59 -0.79
C PRO A 794 -39.55 12.29 -1.45
N GLN A 795 -40.63 12.92 -0.97
CA GLN A 795 -41.97 12.77 -1.53
C GLN A 795 -42.12 13.29 -2.97
N PHE A 796 -41.25 14.20 -3.41
CA PHE A 796 -41.25 14.75 -4.78
C PHE A 796 -40.14 14.15 -5.65
N SER A 797 -39.34 13.25 -5.10
CA SER A 797 -38.21 12.64 -5.80
C SER A 797 -38.66 11.84 -7.04
N VAL A 798 -37.77 11.78 -8.02
CA VAL A 798 -37.96 10.95 -9.23
C VAL A 798 -37.97 9.44 -8.93
N GLN A 799 -37.54 9.04 -7.73
CA GLN A 799 -37.65 7.67 -7.24
C GLN A 799 -39.07 7.33 -6.77
N LYS A 800 -39.77 8.32 -6.16
CA LYS A 800 -41.15 8.15 -5.70
C LYS A 800 -42.15 8.09 -6.86
N LEU A 801 -42.00 8.99 -7.83
CA LEU A 801 -42.74 8.98 -9.09
C LEU A 801 -41.76 9.23 -10.23
N ARG A 802 -41.64 8.27 -11.15
CA ARG A 802 -40.79 8.42 -12.35
C ARG A 802 -41.23 9.64 -13.17
N ALA A 803 -40.34 10.16 -14.00
CA ALA A 803 -40.69 11.20 -14.99
C ALA A 803 -41.87 10.72 -15.84
N GLN A 804 -42.93 11.53 -15.95
CA GLN A 804 -44.17 11.13 -16.61
C GLN A 804 -44.21 11.44 -18.11
N ALA A 805 -43.38 12.37 -18.61
CA ALA A 805 -43.28 12.62 -20.05
C ALA A 805 -42.34 11.61 -20.70
N VAL A 806 -42.88 10.82 -21.63
CA VAL A 806 -42.12 9.83 -22.40
C VAL A 806 -41.91 10.33 -23.83
N ASP A 807 -40.69 10.12 -24.34
CA ASP A 807 -40.32 10.42 -25.71
C ASP A 807 -41.05 9.52 -26.72
N ALA A 808 -41.73 10.13 -27.70
CA ALA A 808 -42.37 9.41 -28.79
C ALA A 808 -42.27 10.15 -30.13
N VAL A 809 -42.48 9.41 -31.22
CA VAL A 809 -42.57 9.89 -32.60
C VAL A 809 -43.69 9.20 -33.34
N PHE A 810 -44.25 9.86 -34.34
CA PHE A 810 -45.25 9.25 -35.21
C PHE A 810 -44.64 8.11 -36.05
N SER A 811 -45.25 6.94 -35.98
CA SER A 811 -44.92 5.81 -36.86
C SER A 811 -45.25 6.13 -38.30
N PHE A 812 -44.40 5.61 -39.20
CA PHE A 812 -44.61 5.66 -40.66
C PHE A 812 -44.67 7.08 -41.25
N LEU A 813 -44.22 8.11 -40.53
CA LEU A 813 -44.18 9.48 -41.01
C LEU A 813 -42.74 9.99 -41.16
N GLN A 814 -42.50 10.70 -42.24
CA GLN A 814 -41.33 11.53 -42.49
C GLN A 814 -41.80 12.98 -42.65
N PHE A 815 -41.40 13.82 -41.70
CA PHE A 815 -41.73 15.26 -41.71
C PHE A 815 -40.83 16.04 -42.68
N PRO A 816 -41.32 17.19 -43.19
CA PRO A 816 -40.55 18.04 -44.10
C PRO A 816 -39.34 18.66 -43.40
N VAL A 817 -38.28 18.89 -44.18
CA VAL A 817 -37.05 19.55 -43.69
C VAL A 817 -37.16 21.08 -43.75
N SER A 818 -38.04 21.60 -44.62
CA SER A 818 -38.33 23.04 -44.68
C SER A 818 -38.98 23.50 -43.39
N ALA A 819 -38.47 24.59 -42.81
CA ALA A 819 -38.94 25.12 -41.54
C ALA A 819 -40.42 25.55 -41.60
N ASP A 820 -40.86 26.14 -42.72
CA ASP A 820 -42.23 26.64 -42.87
C ASP A 820 -43.24 25.48 -42.86
N TYR A 821 -43.04 24.47 -43.70
CA TYR A 821 -43.91 23.28 -43.71
C TYR A 821 -43.82 22.45 -42.43
N LEU A 822 -42.65 22.42 -41.76
CA LEU A 822 -42.53 21.75 -40.48
C LEU A 822 -43.33 22.49 -39.40
N GLN A 823 -43.35 23.81 -39.43
CA GLN A 823 -44.13 24.64 -38.51
C GLN A 823 -45.62 24.43 -38.72
N ASP A 824 -46.08 24.32 -39.96
CA ASP A 824 -47.49 23.98 -40.27
C ASP A 824 -47.85 22.59 -39.74
N ALA A 825 -46.98 21.59 -39.94
CA ALA A 825 -47.17 20.25 -39.41
C ALA A 825 -47.25 20.22 -37.88
N VAL A 826 -46.35 20.94 -37.20
CA VAL A 826 -46.36 21.06 -35.72
C VAL A 826 -47.63 21.74 -35.23
N SER A 827 -48.06 22.80 -35.90
CA SER A 827 -49.26 23.57 -35.52
C SER A 827 -50.51 22.70 -35.65
N PHE A 828 -50.63 21.97 -36.76
CA PHE A 828 -51.71 21.01 -37.00
C PHE A 828 -51.72 19.84 -36.02
N ILE A 829 -50.55 19.25 -35.71
CA ILE A 829 -50.44 18.23 -34.66
C ILE A 829 -50.89 18.79 -33.31
N GLY A 830 -50.51 20.04 -33.00
CA GLY A 830 -50.98 20.76 -31.83
C GLY A 830 -52.50 20.79 -31.77
N GLU A 831 -53.17 21.25 -32.82
CA GLU A 831 -54.64 21.34 -32.89
C GLU A 831 -55.35 19.97 -32.75
N LEU A 832 -54.78 18.92 -33.33
CA LEU A 832 -55.34 17.57 -33.27
C LEU A 832 -55.11 16.87 -31.93
N THR A 833 -54.12 17.29 -31.15
CA THR A 833 -53.71 16.58 -29.93
C THR A 833 -53.91 17.37 -28.64
N TYR A 834 -54.07 18.70 -28.73
CA TYR A 834 -54.21 19.59 -27.58
C TYR A 834 -55.44 19.27 -26.73
N ASP A 835 -55.20 19.05 -25.44
CA ASP A 835 -56.22 18.73 -24.42
C ASP A 835 -57.13 17.53 -24.79
N ARG A 836 -56.59 16.57 -25.56
CA ARG A 836 -57.31 15.35 -25.94
C ARG A 836 -56.75 14.11 -25.26
N THR A 837 -57.66 13.23 -24.87
CA THR A 837 -57.35 11.85 -24.50
C THR A 837 -57.32 11.01 -25.78
N LEU A 838 -56.15 10.46 -26.09
CA LEU A 838 -55.89 9.70 -27.30
C LEU A 838 -55.51 8.25 -26.96
N VAL A 839 -55.51 7.39 -27.97
CA VAL A 839 -55.02 6.02 -27.85
C VAL A 839 -53.81 5.85 -28.76
N ALA A 840 -52.65 5.58 -28.19
CA ALA A 840 -51.45 5.24 -28.94
C ALA A 840 -51.38 3.73 -29.17
N ASN A 841 -51.29 3.29 -30.43
CA ASN A 841 -50.72 1.99 -30.73
C ASN A 841 -49.19 2.11 -30.79
N VAL A 842 -48.48 1.43 -29.89
CA VAL A 842 -47.02 1.40 -29.87
C VAL A 842 -46.51 0.38 -30.88
N ASP A 843 -46.20 0.85 -32.08
CA ASP A 843 -45.76 0.00 -33.19
C ASP A 843 -44.33 -0.53 -32.98
N TYR A 844 -43.47 0.26 -32.35
CA TYR A 844 -42.09 -0.12 -32.04
C TYR A 844 -41.51 0.71 -30.89
N VAL A 845 -40.62 0.12 -30.10
CA VAL A 845 -39.85 0.83 -29.07
C VAL A 845 -38.37 0.69 -29.41
N ALA A 846 -37.71 1.81 -29.66
CA ALA A 846 -36.29 1.83 -29.98
C ALA A 846 -35.43 1.50 -28.74
N ALA A 847 -34.17 1.14 -28.97
CA ALA A 847 -33.26 0.68 -27.92
C ALA A 847 -32.92 1.73 -26.84
N ASP A 848 -33.14 3.02 -27.17
CA ASP A 848 -33.01 4.19 -26.30
C ASP A 848 -34.32 4.55 -25.56
N GLY A 849 -35.39 3.78 -25.78
CA GLY A 849 -36.70 3.97 -25.16
C GLY A 849 -37.65 4.87 -25.96
N LEU A 850 -37.25 5.38 -27.14
CA LEU A 850 -38.12 6.19 -27.99
C LEU A 850 -39.27 5.33 -28.55
N MET A 851 -40.51 5.74 -28.30
CA MET A 851 -41.70 5.04 -28.80
C MET A 851 -42.10 5.54 -30.19
N HIS A 852 -42.28 4.62 -31.13
CA HIS A 852 -42.93 4.88 -32.42
C HIS A 852 -44.40 4.54 -32.28
N VAL A 853 -45.27 5.54 -32.46
CA VAL A 853 -46.70 5.43 -32.18
C VAL A 853 -47.59 5.80 -33.36
N THR A 854 -48.67 5.07 -33.51
CA THR A 854 -49.84 5.48 -34.31
C THR A 854 -50.90 6.00 -33.36
N LEU A 855 -51.26 7.28 -33.43
CA LEU A 855 -52.23 7.89 -32.53
C LEU A 855 -53.65 7.82 -33.11
N LEU A 856 -54.60 7.46 -32.25
CA LEU A 856 -56.02 7.36 -32.54
C LEU A 856 -56.78 8.34 -31.64
N ASP A 857 -57.76 9.03 -32.20
CA ASP A 857 -58.73 9.81 -31.42
C ASP A 857 -59.96 8.92 -31.20
N PRO A 858 -60.26 8.48 -29.97
CA PRO A 858 -61.40 7.58 -29.70
C PRO A 858 -62.75 8.15 -30.13
N SER A 859 -62.87 9.48 -30.31
CA SER A 859 -64.11 10.12 -30.76
C SER A 859 -64.34 10.01 -32.27
N VAL A 860 -63.29 9.76 -33.07
CA VAL A 860 -63.34 9.75 -34.54
C VAL A 860 -62.81 8.44 -35.13
N SER A 861 -61.70 7.91 -34.63
CA SER A 861 -60.98 6.77 -35.19
C SER A 861 -61.65 5.42 -34.87
N LYS A 862 -62.12 4.70 -35.88
CA LYS A 862 -62.65 3.32 -35.75
C LYS A 862 -61.58 2.24 -35.95
N ASN A 863 -60.51 2.57 -36.67
CA ASN A 863 -59.40 1.68 -37.00
C ASN A 863 -58.12 2.51 -37.23
N LEU A 864 -57.01 1.84 -37.53
CA LEU A 864 -55.69 2.47 -37.71
C LEU A 864 -55.61 3.36 -38.97
N ASP A 865 -56.50 3.16 -39.93
CA ASP A 865 -56.58 3.92 -41.18
C ASP A 865 -57.15 5.33 -40.96
N GLN A 866 -57.90 5.50 -39.87
CA GLN A 866 -58.45 6.78 -39.38
C GLN A 866 -57.59 7.38 -38.26
N SER A 867 -56.30 7.05 -38.23
CA SER A 867 -55.35 7.61 -37.26
C SER A 867 -55.01 9.07 -37.55
N ILE A 868 -54.57 9.78 -36.51
CA ILE A 868 -53.99 11.11 -36.62
C ILE A 868 -52.78 11.07 -37.58
N ASN A 869 -52.01 9.97 -37.60
CA ASN A 869 -50.92 9.78 -38.55
C ASN A 869 -51.41 9.87 -40.01
N ALA A 870 -52.54 9.23 -40.32
CA ALA A 870 -53.12 9.29 -41.65
C ALA A 870 -53.67 10.68 -41.98
N GLU A 871 -54.21 11.40 -41.01
CA GLU A 871 -54.66 12.79 -41.19
C GLU A 871 -53.50 13.75 -41.51
N ILE A 872 -52.36 13.60 -40.83
CA ILE A 872 -51.16 14.39 -41.11
C ILE A 872 -50.67 14.16 -42.56
N VAL A 873 -50.72 12.92 -43.05
CA VAL A 873 -50.37 12.62 -44.44
C VAL A 873 -51.42 13.17 -45.41
N ARG A 874 -52.70 13.07 -45.07
CA ARG A 874 -53.84 13.57 -45.87
C ARG A 874 -53.76 15.07 -46.13
N GLU A 875 -53.35 15.84 -45.14
CA GLU A 875 -53.14 17.28 -45.29
C GLU A 875 -51.80 17.65 -45.95
N GLY A 876 -51.00 16.67 -46.37
CA GLY A 876 -49.71 16.91 -47.01
C GLY A 876 -48.65 17.49 -46.06
N LEU A 877 -48.78 17.23 -44.76
CA LEU A 877 -47.90 17.75 -43.70
C LEU A 877 -46.78 16.76 -43.30
N ALA A 878 -46.89 15.51 -43.74
CA ALA A 878 -45.82 14.50 -43.71
C ALA A 878 -45.98 13.55 -44.91
N MET A 879 -44.91 12.82 -45.23
CA MET A 879 -44.92 11.76 -46.26
C MET A 879 -44.58 10.40 -45.65
N VAL A 880 -44.85 9.31 -46.37
CA VAL A 880 -44.41 7.98 -45.95
C VAL A 880 -42.90 7.83 -46.16
N PRO A 881 -42.11 7.34 -45.17
CA PRO A 881 -40.68 7.18 -45.31
C PRO A 881 -40.30 6.31 -46.51
N ARG A 882 -39.44 6.84 -47.40
CA ARG A 882 -38.93 6.09 -48.58
C ARG A 882 -38.05 4.90 -48.18
N LYS A 883 -37.27 5.05 -47.11
CA LYS A 883 -36.38 4.01 -46.57
C LYS A 883 -36.97 3.41 -45.31
N LEU A 884 -37.81 2.41 -45.49
CA LEU A 884 -38.44 1.68 -44.39
C LEU A 884 -37.43 0.89 -43.57
N LYS A 885 -37.56 0.97 -42.25
CA LYS A 885 -36.88 0.09 -41.28
C LYS A 885 -37.49 -1.31 -41.34
N ALA A 886 -36.77 -2.30 -40.81
CA ALA A 886 -37.22 -3.69 -40.83
C ALA A 886 -38.61 -3.87 -40.19
N TRP A 887 -38.87 -3.22 -39.05
CA TRP A 887 -40.18 -3.28 -38.39
C TRP A 887 -41.27 -2.50 -39.12
N GLU A 888 -40.92 -1.46 -39.89
CA GLU A 888 -41.91 -0.69 -40.65
C GLU A 888 -42.45 -1.51 -41.82
N ARG A 889 -41.58 -2.32 -42.48
CA ARG A 889 -41.98 -3.21 -43.59
C ARG A 889 -43.02 -4.25 -43.20
N ALA A 890 -43.12 -4.60 -41.92
CA ALA A 890 -44.10 -5.55 -41.41
C ALA A 890 -45.54 -5.01 -41.44
N ALA A 891 -45.74 -3.68 -41.50
CA ALA A 891 -47.06 -3.06 -41.52
C ALA A 891 -47.54 -2.79 -42.97
N SER A 892 -47.53 -3.82 -43.83
CA SER A 892 -47.83 -3.73 -45.27
C SER A 892 -49.16 -3.02 -45.56
N ASP A 893 -50.22 -3.38 -44.84
CA ASP A 893 -51.57 -2.86 -45.08
C ASP A 893 -51.66 -1.38 -44.71
N THR A 894 -51.09 -1.00 -43.55
CA THR A 894 -51.05 0.40 -43.10
C THR A 894 -50.19 1.27 -44.01
N LEU A 895 -49.04 0.76 -44.45
CA LEU A 895 -48.19 1.46 -45.42
C LEU A 895 -48.90 1.64 -46.77
N SER A 896 -49.65 0.63 -47.23
CA SER A 896 -50.42 0.71 -48.47
C SER A 896 -51.51 1.78 -48.39
N HIS A 897 -52.24 1.81 -47.27
CA HIS A 897 -53.23 2.86 -47.01
C HIS A 897 -52.59 4.25 -46.94
N LEU A 898 -51.53 4.44 -46.14
CA LEU A 898 -50.85 5.73 -46.01
C LEU A 898 -50.28 6.23 -47.35
N ARG A 899 -49.77 5.34 -48.20
CA ARG A 899 -49.33 5.71 -49.56
C ARG A 899 -50.50 6.17 -50.43
N SER A 900 -51.66 5.51 -50.37
CA SER A 900 -52.84 5.96 -51.11
C SER A 900 -53.32 7.34 -50.66
N VAL A 901 -53.20 7.64 -49.36
CA VAL A 901 -53.51 8.95 -48.78
C VAL A 901 -52.47 10.00 -49.19
N GLU A 902 -51.19 9.64 -49.24
CA GLU A 902 -50.11 10.51 -49.75
C GLU A 902 -50.33 10.86 -51.23
N ASP A 903 -50.67 9.87 -52.06
CA ASP A 903 -50.95 10.08 -53.50
C ASP A 903 -52.15 11.01 -53.71
N GLN A 904 -53.17 10.93 -52.86
CA GLN A 904 -54.29 11.87 -52.86
C GLN A 904 -53.83 13.29 -52.50
N ALA A 905 -53.03 13.45 -51.43
CA ALA A 905 -52.50 14.76 -51.02
C ALA A 905 -51.65 15.41 -52.12
N LYS A 906 -50.88 14.59 -52.88
CA LYS A 906 -50.12 15.03 -54.05
C LYS A 906 -51.02 15.51 -55.19
N GLN A 907 -52.04 14.73 -55.55
CA GLN A 907 -52.99 15.10 -56.61
C GLN A 907 -53.74 16.40 -56.29
N GLU A 908 -54.11 16.58 -55.02
CA GLU A 908 -54.82 17.74 -54.53
C GLU A 908 -53.91 18.92 -54.17
N ARG A 909 -52.59 18.76 -54.31
CA ARG A 909 -51.56 19.79 -54.03
C ARG A 909 -51.66 20.37 -52.60
N ARG A 910 -51.90 19.51 -51.62
CA ARG A 910 -52.02 19.90 -50.20
C ARG A 910 -50.65 20.02 -49.53
N GLY A 911 -50.53 20.95 -48.58
CA GLY A 911 -49.34 21.12 -47.74
C GLY A 911 -48.05 21.25 -48.56
N MET A 912 -47.08 20.39 -48.27
CA MET A 912 -45.76 20.42 -48.94
C MET A 912 -45.81 20.14 -50.46
N TRP A 913 -46.93 19.66 -51.00
CA TRP A 913 -47.11 19.32 -52.41
C TRP A 913 -47.62 20.47 -53.28
N GLU A 914 -47.78 21.68 -52.73
CA GLU A 914 -48.37 22.82 -53.43
C GLU A 914 -47.64 23.23 -54.73
N TYR A 915 -46.32 22.97 -54.80
CA TYR A 915 -45.46 23.29 -55.94
C TYR A 915 -45.10 22.08 -56.82
N GLY A 916 -45.66 20.90 -56.57
CA GLY A 916 -45.37 19.66 -57.31
C GLY A 916 -44.81 18.53 -56.44
N ASP A 917 -44.41 17.41 -57.06
CA ASP A 917 -43.82 16.28 -56.32
C ASP A 917 -42.36 16.57 -55.96
N LEU A 918 -42.14 16.92 -54.69
CA LEU A 918 -40.82 17.17 -54.08
C LEU A 918 -39.83 15.99 -54.17
N THR A 919 -40.27 14.86 -54.68
CA THR A 919 -39.55 13.59 -54.63
C THR A 919 -39.11 13.07 -56.00
N GLU A 920 -39.41 13.83 -57.07
CA GLU A 920 -38.99 13.59 -58.46
C GLU A 920 -37.69 14.31 -58.85
N ASP A 921 -37.17 15.21 -58.01
CA ASP A 921 -35.82 15.81 -58.07
C ASP A 921 -34.79 14.99 -57.26
#